data_AF-A0A8S4F401-F1
#
_entry.id   AF-A0A8S4F401-F1
#
_cell.length_a   1.000
_cell.length_b   1.000
_cell.length_c   1.000
_cell.angle_alpha   90.00
_cell.angle_beta   90.00
_cell.angle_gamma   90.00
#
_symmetry.space_group_name_H-M   'P 1'
#
loop_
_entity.id
_entity.type
_entity.pdbx_description
1 polymer ?
#
loop_
_entity_poly.entity_id
_entity_poly.type
_entity_poly.pdbx_seq_one_letter_code
_entity_poly.pdbx_strand_id
1 'polypeptide(L)'
;MFSRRVDLSPYASDPNSFWSGYFTSKPTIKLYEREGNSVLQRDGFSPYASDPNSFWSGYFTSKPTIKLYEREGNSVLQMVKQLQVLAQLDSKNMDAIDELKSTMGVMQHHDAVTGTEKAHVAHDYERMLSAAVAGAVEVTAEGVNKLMSNNGTADFKWRRCMLNESSCHVSEHSQRFMVSIYNPLAWKLDAIPVRIPVTEQKYRVTAPNGDYIDTQLVPIPKEVIEIPTRKSTATHELVFVAIKVKPLGYKNFYVEVEPNTVKREERSVNREAKDDKKKMDFYESVNDYWKNVREQSFVNIETIDAMDKKDLERPVKLNQDTGFDDEEEKEAKFENTEKVFVNTDNDKYLDPTLDILKDNKEDEANVNIAELQKLIKESRIVKQMKHKAAVKPVVNLPPLSEDEMRMLSDDPMIVQVYPEAEEVVLRDQASNASFNVENPAIYIPHPSGGFMSVSFDMAFYRAAIGDNRAPSRRSSGAYIFRPNVTKPFIYDKKCTSISGSIVNELRCVFTEYVSLSVRSYVHPLLVNWVEIDWVIGSIPIEDNIGKEIVAMYNSNIINNGEFYTDSNGRQMLKRKLNYRPQWNLTLDEPIAGNYYPVTNKISIEDDKYRFSVLTDRSEGGASLTEGQIELMLHRRLLEDDAFGVNEALNETANDKGLNVRGNHWLVLSDLKNKDSLIYERKKLLEHHLRPQMMFADTQISKEDYLKLKNCHGGVKDSLPIGLHLLTLEPWNEKQILVRLENYLEKSDGKESIQFDIKKLFENVSLTAVKEVMLAANQNIGKERMRWNIETPFEEEERCESRETTGFEVILQAKEIKTFIVDIE
;
A
#
# COMPACT_ATOMS: atom_id res chain seq x y z
N MET A 1 43.46 -21.13 -61.89
CA MET A 1 43.92 -21.37 -60.49
C MET A 1 43.01 -20.62 -59.54
N PHE A 2 42.83 -21.10 -58.30
CA PHE A 2 41.92 -20.49 -57.34
C PHE A 2 42.54 -19.26 -56.67
N SER A 3 41.92 -18.08 -56.85
CA SER A 3 42.16 -16.94 -55.97
C SER A 3 41.35 -17.11 -54.69
N ARG A 4 41.95 -17.65 -53.62
CA ARG A 4 41.32 -17.71 -52.29
C ARG A 4 41.08 -16.28 -51.80
N ARG A 5 39.81 -15.84 -51.77
CA ARG A 5 39.39 -14.83 -50.80
C ARG A 5 39.39 -15.52 -49.44
N VAL A 6 40.29 -15.12 -48.56
CA VAL A 6 40.30 -15.58 -47.16
C VAL A 6 39.29 -14.72 -46.42
N ASP A 7 38.38 -15.35 -45.68
CA ASP A 7 37.52 -14.65 -44.74
C ASP A 7 38.39 -14.16 -43.57
N LEU A 8 38.28 -12.87 -43.21
CA LEU A 8 39.06 -12.26 -42.13
C LEU A 8 38.35 -12.37 -40.76
N SER A 9 37.37 -13.26 -40.67
CA SER A 9 36.64 -13.60 -39.44
C SER A 9 37.24 -14.86 -38.80
N PRO A 10 37.47 -14.89 -37.46
CA PRO A 10 37.36 -13.79 -36.51
C PRO A 10 38.58 -12.85 -36.53
N TYR A 11 38.35 -11.58 -36.20
CA TYR A 11 39.43 -10.66 -35.83
C TYR A 11 39.71 -10.82 -34.32
N ALA A 12 40.99 -10.79 -33.93
CA ALA A 12 41.43 -11.01 -32.55
C ALA A 12 42.20 -9.79 -32.02
N SER A 13 41.85 -9.33 -30.82
CA SER A 13 42.57 -8.27 -30.09
C SER A 13 43.79 -8.82 -29.33
N ASP A 14 43.70 -10.05 -28.82
CA ASP A 14 44.80 -10.85 -28.30
C ASP A 14 44.54 -12.34 -28.63
N PRO A 15 45.53 -13.25 -28.48
CA PRO A 15 45.37 -14.68 -28.73
C PRO A 15 44.21 -15.40 -28.02
N ASN A 16 43.64 -14.80 -26.96
CA ASN A 16 42.55 -15.37 -26.17
C ASN A 16 41.18 -14.68 -26.42
N SER A 17 41.14 -13.53 -27.09
CA SER A 17 39.91 -12.74 -27.32
C SER A 17 39.42 -12.81 -28.77
N PHE A 18 38.71 -13.89 -29.08
CA PHE A 18 38.04 -14.09 -30.37
C PHE A 18 36.65 -13.45 -30.40
N TRP A 19 36.47 -12.38 -31.18
CA TRP A 19 35.15 -11.81 -31.45
C TRP A 19 34.48 -12.56 -32.60
N SER A 20 33.49 -13.41 -32.29
CA SER A 20 32.57 -13.96 -33.28
C SER A 20 31.62 -12.86 -33.79
N GLY A 21 31.40 -12.79 -35.11
CA GLY A 21 30.82 -11.63 -35.78
C GLY A 21 29.32 -11.35 -35.50
N TYR A 22 28.85 -10.25 -36.09
CA TYR A 22 27.53 -9.62 -35.91
C TYR A 22 26.31 -10.51 -36.27
N PHE A 23 26.01 -11.50 -35.44
CA PHE A 23 24.68 -12.12 -35.38
C PHE A 23 23.79 -11.28 -34.46
N THR A 24 22.93 -10.45 -35.06
CA THR A 24 21.73 -10.03 -34.32
C THR A 24 20.84 -11.26 -34.08
N SER A 25 20.01 -11.25 -33.04
CA SER A 25 19.17 -12.42 -32.69
C SER A 25 18.22 -12.87 -33.81
N LYS A 26 17.81 -11.95 -34.68
CA LYS A 26 16.82 -12.17 -35.75
C LYS A 26 17.31 -13.14 -36.85
N PRO A 27 18.51 -12.99 -37.45
CA PRO A 27 19.14 -14.02 -38.28
C PRO A 27 19.12 -15.44 -37.68
N THR A 28 19.53 -15.60 -36.43
CA THR A 28 19.60 -16.93 -35.80
C THR A 28 18.22 -17.55 -35.61
N ILE A 29 17.24 -16.77 -35.14
CA ILE A 29 15.83 -17.19 -35.04
C ILE A 29 15.28 -17.62 -36.41
N LYS A 30 15.63 -16.90 -37.49
CA LYS A 30 15.23 -17.23 -38.87
C LYS A 30 15.92 -18.47 -39.46
N LEU A 31 17.03 -18.93 -38.88
CA LEU A 31 17.63 -20.23 -39.24
C LEU A 31 16.87 -21.36 -38.53
N TYR A 32 16.63 -21.22 -37.22
CA TYR A 32 15.82 -22.19 -36.47
C TYR A 32 14.38 -22.34 -37.02
N GLU A 33 13.74 -21.26 -37.48
CA GLU A 33 12.42 -21.34 -38.15
C GLU A 33 12.44 -22.24 -39.41
N ARG A 34 13.56 -22.29 -40.14
CA ARG A 34 13.66 -22.99 -41.43
C ARG A 34 14.16 -24.42 -41.31
N GLU A 35 14.94 -24.71 -40.27
CA GLU A 35 15.75 -25.94 -40.17
C GLU A 35 15.54 -26.70 -38.84
N GLY A 36 14.88 -26.10 -37.85
CA GLY A 36 14.68 -26.66 -36.52
C GLY A 36 13.29 -27.26 -36.28
N ASN A 37 13.25 -28.44 -35.69
CA ASN A 37 12.11 -28.89 -34.89
C ASN A 37 12.18 -28.25 -33.49
N SER A 38 11.02 -27.91 -32.92
CA SER A 38 10.90 -27.22 -31.64
C SER A 38 10.15 -28.06 -30.61
N VAL A 39 10.65 -28.10 -29.38
CA VAL A 39 9.94 -28.67 -28.22
C VAL A 39 9.02 -27.60 -27.62
N LEU A 40 7.78 -27.98 -27.26
CA LEU A 40 6.77 -27.07 -26.73
C LEU A 40 6.94 -26.86 -25.21
N GLN A 41 7.37 -25.66 -24.81
CA GLN A 41 7.35 -25.19 -23.42
C GLN A 41 6.03 -24.45 -23.12
N ARG A 42 5.41 -24.73 -21.96
CA ARG A 42 4.11 -24.16 -21.56
C ARG A 42 4.14 -23.31 -20.28
N ASP A 43 5.21 -23.38 -19.47
CA ASP A 43 5.32 -22.72 -18.16
C ASP A 43 6.50 -21.73 -18.10
N GLY A 44 6.47 -20.83 -17.11
CA GLY A 44 7.58 -19.92 -16.79
C GLY A 44 8.74 -20.59 -16.03
N PHE A 45 9.95 -20.08 -16.23
CA PHE A 45 11.22 -20.65 -15.73
C PHE A 45 11.58 -20.25 -14.27
N SER A 46 10.64 -20.39 -13.33
CA SER A 46 10.81 -19.94 -11.94
C SER A 46 10.71 -21.08 -10.92
N PRO A 47 11.32 -20.95 -9.72
CA PRO A 47 12.47 -20.07 -9.43
C PRO A 47 13.72 -20.48 -10.22
N TYR A 48 14.56 -19.50 -10.54
CA TYR A 48 15.87 -19.72 -11.15
C TYR A 48 16.90 -20.13 -10.08
N ALA A 49 17.88 -20.95 -10.46
CA ALA A 49 19.05 -21.26 -9.65
C ALA A 49 20.30 -21.32 -10.51
N SER A 50 21.39 -20.72 -10.04
CA SER A 50 22.69 -20.70 -10.71
C SER A 50 23.63 -21.82 -10.24
N ASP A 51 23.47 -22.27 -9.00
CA ASP A 51 24.08 -23.46 -8.41
C ASP A 51 23.11 -24.06 -7.36
N PRO A 52 23.33 -25.29 -6.84
CA PRO A 52 22.33 -25.99 -6.01
C PRO A 52 21.93 -25.28 -4.71
N ASN A 53 22.75 -24.35 -4.22
CA ASN A 53 22.49 -23.57 -3.01
C ASN A 53 22.14 -22.09 -3.30
N SER A 54 22.05 -21.71 -4.58
CA SER A 54 21.82 -20.35 -5.03
C SER A 54 20.49 -20.25 -5.78
N PHE A 55 19.39 -20.33 -5.04
CA PHE A 55 18.04 -20.05 -5.57
C PHE A 55 17.78 -18.54 -5.56
N TRP A 56 17.54 -17.98 -6.74
CA TRP A 56 17.26 -16.56 -6.94
C TRP A 56 15.77 -16.30 -6.66
N SER A 57 15.41 -16.48 -5.38
CA SER A 57 14.07 -16.25 -4.84
C SER A 57 14.04 -15.20 -3.71
N GLY A 58 15.19 -14.62 -3.36
CA GLY A 58 15.29 -13.51 -2.41
C GLY A 58 14.82 -12.18 -2.98
N TYR A 59 15.17 -11.89 -4.23
CA TYR A 59 14.76 -10.67 -4.95
C TYR A 59 13.25 -10.54 -5.19
N PHE A 60 12.47 -11.60 -4.93
CA PHE A 60 11.02 -11.50 -4.91
C PHE A 60 10.55 -10.52 -3.82
N THR A 61 11.26 -10.44 -2.68
CA THR A 61 10.94 -9.57 -1.53
C THR A 61 11.97 -8.45 -1.27
N SER A 62 13.23 -8.57 -1.70
CA SER A 62 14.29 -7.56 -1.44
C SER A 62 13.86 -6.12 -1.72
N LYS A 63 14.15 -5.18 -0.80
CA LYS A 63 13.64 -3.78 -0.82
C LYS A 63 12.11 -3.70 -0.93
N PRO A 64 11.33 -4.22 0.03
CA PRO A 64 9.87 -4.26 -0.04
C PRO A 64 9.23 -2.86 -0.09
N THR A 65 9.93 -1.79 0.31
CA THR A 65 9.45 -0.41 0.18
C THR A 65 9.41 0.07 -1.27
N ILE A 66 10.46 -0.18 -2.07
CA ILE A 66 10.50 0.25 -3.48
C ILE A 66 9.46 -0.49 -4.33
N LYS A 67 9.19 -1.75 -3.99
CA LYS A 67 8.15 -2.62 -4.58
C LYS A 67 6.73 -2.11 -4.34
N LEU A 68 6.46 -1.47 -3.20
CA LEU A 68 5.20 -0.76 -2.96
C LEU A 68 5.17 0.57 -3.73
N TYR A 69 6.27 1.31 -3.72
CA TYR A 69 6.28 2.66 -4.30
C TYR A 69 6.07 2.65 -5.82
N GLU A 70 6.59 1.62 -6.51
CA GLU A 70 6.26 1.30 -7.90
C GLU A 70 4.73 1.15 -8.11
N ARG A 71 4.03 0.44 -7.22
CA ARG A 71 2.57 0.22 -7.32
C ARG A 71 1.78 1.49 -7.11
N GLU A 72 2.21 2.35 -6.18
CA GLU A 72 1.64 3.68 -6.03
C GLU A 72 1.90 4.58 -7.24
N GLY A 73 3.13 4.55 -7.78
CA GLY A 73 3.53 5.29 -8.97
C GLY A 73 2.69 4.92 -10.20
N ASN A 74 2.48 3.62 -10.43
CA ASN A 74 1.56 3.13 -11.45
C ASN A 74 0.11 3.60 -11.19
N SER A 75 -0.36 3.56 -9.93
CA SER A 75 -1.73 3.95 -9.58
C SER A 75 -1.99 5.44 -9.84
N VAL A 76 -1.04 6.32 -9.49
CA VAL A 76 -1.08 7.75 -9.85
C VAL A 76 -0.99 7.91 -11.37
N LEU A 77 -0.10 7.18 -12.05
CA LEU A 77 0.06 7.25 -13.50
C LEU A 77 -1.24 6.90 -14.25
N GLN A 78 -2.00 5.89 -13.83
CA GLN A 78 -3.30 5.62 -14.45
C GLN A 78 -4.30 6.76 -14.18
N MET A 79 -4.39 7.27 -12.94
CA MET A 79 -5.27 8.39 -12.59
C MET A 79 -5.00 9.65 -13.43
N VAL A 80 -3.74 10.07 -13.59
CA VAL A 80 -3.42 11.33 -14.29
C VAL A 80 -3.67 11.22 -15.80
N LYS A 81 -3.36 10.08 -16.42
CA LYS A 81 -3.67 9.83 -17.84
C LYS A 81 -5.18 9.78 -18.10
N GLN A 82 -5.95 9.20 -17.17
CA GLN A 82 -7.40 9.18 -17.21
C GLN A 82 -7.98 10.60 -17.07
N LEU A 83 -7.54 11.37 -16.07
CA LEU A 83 -8.00 12.76 -15.86
C LEU A 83 -7.62 13.70 -17.01
N GLN A 84 -6.43 13.56 -17.59
CA GLN A 84 -5.98 14.32 -18.76
C GLN A 84 -6.99 14.19 -19.93
N VAL A 85 -7.46 12.98 -20.21
CA VAL A 85 -8.49 12.73 -21.24
C VAL A 85 -9.88 13.21 -20.77
N LEU A 86 -10.32 12.79 -19.59
CA LEU A 86 -11.72 12.92 -19.16
C LEU A 86 -12.10 14.36 -18.75
N ALA A 87 -11.15 15.15 -18.29
CA ALA A 87 -11.31 16.59 -18.08
C ALA A 87 -10.89 17.42 -19.31
N GLN A 88 -10.47 16.79 -20.41
CA GLN A 88 -9.98 17.44 -21.64
C GLN A 88 -8.94 18.52 -21.32
N LEU A 89 -7.86 18.14 -20.63
CA LEU A 89 -6.83 19.08 -20.16
C LEU A 89 -5.87 19.50 -21.28
N ASP A 90 -5.16 20.60 -21.04
CA ASP A 90 -4.19 21.14 -22.00
C ASP A 90 -2.97 20.22 -22.16
N SER A 91 -2.43 20.17 -23.37
CA SER A 91 -1.20 19.47 -23.75
C SER A 91 0.02 19.75 -22.87
N LYS A 92 0.12 20.94 -22.24
CA LYS A 92 1.20 21.33 -21.31
C LYS A 92 1.47 20.30 -20.20
N ASN A 93 0.47 19.51 -19.81
CA ASN A 93 0.55 18.53 -18.75
C ASN A 93 1.25 17.24 -19.18
N MET A 94 1.49 17.05 -20.48
CA MET A 94 2.14 15.87 -21.02
C MET A 94 3.56 15.70 -20.52
N ASP A 95 4.32 16.78 -20.30
CA ASP A 95 5.70 16.70 -19.80
C ASP A 95 5.77 15.96 -18.45
N ALA A 96 4.91 16.32 -17.49
CA ALA A 96 4.84 15.67 -16.18
C ALA A 96 4.28 14.23 -16.25
N ILE A 97 3.35 13.97 -17.17
CA ILE A 97 2.82 12.62 -17.41
C ILE A 97 3.90 11.72 -18.01
N ASP A 98 4.67 12.21 -18.98
CA ASP A 98 5.67 11.45 -19.71
C ASP A 98 6.99 11.31 -18.93
N GLU A 99 7.32 12.25 -18.03
CA GLU A 99 8.33 12.06 -16.98
C GLU A 99 7.94 10.89 -16.06
N LEU A 100 6.69 10.83 -15.59
CA LEU A 100 6.21 9.71 -14.76
C LEU A 100 6.14 8.39 -15.55
N LYS A 101 5.74 8.39 -16.83
CA LYS A 101 5.84 7.19 -17.69
C LYS A 101 7.28 6.71 -17.82
N SER A 102 8.21 7.63 -18.09
CA SER A 102 9.63 7.31 -18.29
C SER A 102 10.25 6.75 -17.01
N THR A 103 9.96 7.39 -15.87
CA THR A 103 10.40 6.94 -14.55
C THR A 103 9.79 5.58 -14.20
N MET A 104 8.49 5.37 -14.39
CA MET A 104 7.84 4.08 -14.19
C MET A 104 8.40 2.98 -15.11
N GLY A 105 8.91 3.34 -16.30
CA GLY A 105 9.66 2.45 -17.18
C GLY A 105 11.03 2.05 -16.61
N VAL A 106 11.76 3.00 -16.01
CA VAL A 106 13.01 2.73 -15.28
C VAL A 106 12.75 1.83 -14.06
N MET A 107 11.64 2.02 -13.33
CA MET A 107 11.28 1.15 -12.20
C MET A 107 11.13 -0.33 -12.61
N GLN A 108 10.77 -0.63 -13.86
CA GLN A 108 10.69 -2.03 -14.35
C GLN A 108 12.07 -2.65 -14.67
N HIS A 109 13.18 -1.97 -14.38
CA HIS A 109 14.52 -2.54 -14.52
C HIS A 109 14.70 -3.77 -13.62
N HIS A 110 15.52 -4.73 -14.07
CA HIS A 110 15.77 -5.99 -13.38
C HIS A 110 16.75 -5.87 -12.21
N ASP A 111 17.29 -4.66 -11.99
CA ASP A 111 17.88 -4.16 -10.75
C ASP A 111 17.18 -2.82 -10.42
N ALA A 112 15.90 -2.91 -10.05
CA ALA A 112 15.05 -1.81 -9.53
C ALA A 112 13.83 -2.38 -8.76
N VAL A 113 12.76 -2.79 -9.43
CA VAL A 113 11.60 -3.47 -8.77
C VAL A 113 11.96 -4.83 -8.16
N THR A 114 13.14 -5.36 -8.48
CA THR A 114 13.77 -6.52 -7.86
C THR A 114 14.48 -6.21 -6.54
N GLY A 115 14.88 -4.96 -6.29
CA GLY A 115 15.65 -4.56 -5.12
C GLY A 115 17.08 -5.13 -5.08
N THR A 116 17.69 -5.33 -6.25
CA THR A 116 19.03 -5.92 -6.41
C THR A 116 20.12 -4.89 -6.74
N GLU A 117 19.77 -3.62 -6.75
CA GLU A 117 20.69 -2.49 -6.90
C GLU A 117 21.34 -2.04 -5.57
N LYS A 118 22.50 -1.37 -5.70
CA LYS A 118 23.21 -0.70 -4.61
C LYS A 118 22.34 0.34 -3.90
N ALA A 119 22.58 0.57 -2.60
CA ALA A 119 21.74 1.44 -1.77
C ALA A 119 21.57 2.86 -2.35
N HIS A 120 22.64 3.46 -2.87
CA HIS A 120 22.58 4.80 -3.48
C HIS A 120 21.81 4.85 -4.80
N VAL A 121 21.67 3.73 -5.52
CA VAL A 121 20.88 3.63 -6.75
C VAL A 121 19.39 3.48 -6.41
N ALA A 122 19.07 2.70 -5.37
CA ALA A 122 17.71 2.62 -4.82
C ALA A 122 17.19 4.01 -4.42
N HIS A 123 18.02 4.80 -3.72
CA HIS A 123 17.68 6.19 -3.37
C HIS A 123 17.54 7.12 -4.59
N ASP A 124 18.23 6.85 -5.71
CA ASP A 124 18.04 7.63 -6.93
C ASP A 124 16.72 7.30 -7.64
N TYR A 125 16.33 6.02 -7.67
CA TYR A 125 15.00 5.59 -8.11
C TYR A 125 13.88 6.17 -7.24
N GLU A 126 14.04 6.16 -5.91
CA GLU A 126 13.12 6.81 -4.96
C GLU A 126 13.00 8.31 -5.23
N ARG A 127 14.13 9.00 -5.43
CA ARG A 127 14.20 10.44 -5.77
C ARG A 127 13.48 10.74 -7.09
N MET A 128 13.76 9.97 -8.14
CA MET A 128 13.12 10.12 -9.46
C MET A 128 11.61 9.92 -9.37
N LEU A 129 11.17 8.82 -8.75
CA LEU A 129 9.74 8.50 -8.65
C LEU A 129 9.00 9.52 -7.78
N SER A 130 9.64 10.04 -6.73
CA SER A 130 9.07 11.10 -5.89
C SER A 130 8.88 12.42 -6.65
N ALA A 131 9.89 12.86 -7.42
CA ALA A 131 9.78 14.06 -8.25
C ALA A 131 8.67 13.92 -9.30
N ALA A 132 8.67 12.82 -10.06
CA ALA A 132 7.70 12.58 -11.12
C ALA A 132 6.25 12.42 -10.60
N VAL A 133 6.06 11.75 -9.45
CA VAL A 133 4.75 11.66 -8.79
C VAL A 133 4.29 13.03 -8.28
N ALA A 134 5.18 13.86 -7.75
CA ALA A 134 4.83 15.21 -7.30
C ALA A 134 4.40 16.12 -8.47
N GLY A 135 5.12 16.09 -9.60
CA GLY A 135 4.74 16.83 -10.81
C GLY A 135 3.40 16.36 -11.39
N ALA A 136 3.20 15.04 -11.48
CA ALA A 136 1.97 14.46 -12.01
C ALA A 136 0.72 14.76 -11.12
N VAL A 137 0.89 14.97 -9.81
CA VAL A 137 -0.20 15.32 -8.89
C VAL A 137 -0.84 16.68 -9.23
N GLU A 138 -0.11 17.64 -9.78
CA GLU A 138 -0.70 18.93 -10.20
C GLU A 138 -1.71 18.74 -11.35
N VAL A 139 -1.52 17.74 -12.22
CA VAL A 139 -2.49 17.33 -13.26
C VAL A 139 -3.78 16.79 -12.62
N THR A 140 -3.67 16.08 -11.49
CA THR A 140 -4.85 15.67 -10.70
C THR A 140 -5.59 16.88 -10.15
N ALA A 141 -4.87 17.89 -9.65
CA ALA A 141 -5.47 19.10 -9.12
C ALA A 141 -6.24 19.88 -10.19
N GLU A 142 -5.63 20.13 -11.36
CA GLU A 142 -6.30 20.80 -12.48
C GLU A 142 -7.52 20.01 -12.99
N GLY A 143 -7.39 18.69 -13.16
CA GLY A 143 -8.47 17.81 -13.61
C GLY A 143 -9.68 17.81 -12.68
N VAL A 144 -9.46 17.61 -11.37
CA VAL A 144 -10.54 17.59 -10.37
C VAL A 144 -11.18 18.98 -10.24
N ASN A 145 -10.39 20.05 -10.18
CA ASN A 145 -10.92 21.43 -10.08
C ASN A 145 -11.75 21.82 -11.31
N LYS A 146 -11.30 21.50 -12.53
CA LYS A 146 -12.04 21.77 -13.78
C LYS A 146 -13.37 21.02 -13.81
N LEU A 147 -13.40 19.76 -13.38
CA LEU A 147 -14.61 18.93 -13.34
C LEU A 147 -15.59 19.31 -12.20
N MET A 148 -15.08 19.81 -11.07
CA MET A 148 -15.90 20.31 -9.96
C MET A 148 -16.62 21.63 -10.27
N SER A 149 -16.04 22.42 -11.19
CA SER A 149 -16.48 23.78 -11.50
C SER A 149 -17.89 23.80 -12.13
N ASN A 150 -18.73 24.74 -11.66
CA ASN A 150 -20.16 24.75 -11.98
C ASN A 150 -20.69 26.08 -12.54
N ASN A 151 -20.07 27.21 -12.19
CA ASN A 151 -20.18 28.52 -12.87
C ASN A 151 -19.06 29.49 -12.42
N GLY A 152 -17.93 28.94 -12.02
CA GLY A 152 -16.77 29.63 -11.46
C GLY A 152 -15.68 28.60 -11.16
N THR A 153 -14.42 29.02 -11.12
CA THR A 153 -13.27 28.13 -10.93
C THR A 153 -13.19 27.65 -9.49
N ALA A 154 -13.35 26.34 -9.28
CA ALA A 154 -12.79 25.70 -8.10
C ALA A 154 -11.25 25.81 -8.14
N ASP A 155 -10.62 26.18 -7.04
CA ASP A 155 -9.16 26.31 -6.91
C ASP A 155 -8.68 25.68 -5.59
N PHE A 156 -8.91 24.36 -5.48
CA PHE A 156 -8.46 23.58 -4.33
C PHE A 156 -7.05 23.04 -4.59
N LYS A 157 -6.16 23.22 -3.61
CA LYS A 157 -4.78 22.73 -3.68
C LYS A 157 -4.72 21.30 -3.15
N TRP A 158 -5.11 20.37 -4.02
CA TRP A 158 -5.13 18.93 -3.76
C TRP A 158 -3.72 18.38 -3.49
N ARG A 159 -3.57 17.61 -2.42
CA ARG A 159 -2.31 16.99 -1.99
C ARG A 159 -2.50 15.51 -1.71
N ARG A 160 -1.47 14.70 -2.00
CA ARG A 160 -1.35 13.35 -1.43
C ARG A 160 -0.99 13.45 0.06
N CYS A 161 -1.30 12.39 0.81
CA CYS A 161 -0.88 12.20 2.19
C CYS A 161 -0.15 10.85 2.35
N MET A 162 0.71 10.75 3.37
CA MET A 162 1.53 9.56 3.65
C MET A 162 0.72 8.57 4.49
N LEU A 163 -0.31 8.00 3.87
CA LEU A 163 -1.27 7.11 4.53
C LEU A 163 -0.64 5.77 4.96
N ASN A 164 0.48 5.39 4.36
CA ASN A 164 1.29 4.24 4.75
C ASN A 164 1.89 4.40 6.17
N GLU A 165 2.37 5.58 6.56
CA GLU A 165 2.76 5.87 7.95
C GLU A 165 1.64 6.51 8.77
N SER A 166 0.39 6.48 8.28
CA SER A 166 -0.76 7.16 8.88
C SER A 166 -0.44 8.61 9.26
N SER A 167 0.05 9.39 8.28
CA SER A 167 0.31 10.84 8.36
C SER A 167 -0.47 11.60 7.28
N CYS A 168 -1.05 12.75 7.65
CA CYS A 168 -1.69 13.64 6.68
C CYS A 168 -1.77 15.08 7.18
N HIS A 169 -0.83 15.93 6.74
CA HIS A 169 -0.74 17.34 7.15
C HIS A 169 -2.08 18.10 7.03
N VAL A 170 -2.89 17.84 6.01
CA VAL A 170 -4.18 18.54 5.82
C VAL A 170 -5.15 18.21 6.97
N SER A 171 -5.49 16.93 7.16
CA SER A 171 -6.47 16.51 8.18
C SER A 171 -5.97 16.61 9.63
N GLU A 172 -4.66 16.79 9.83
CA GLU A 172 -4.06 17.07 11.13
C GLU A 172 -4.20 18.55 11.56
N HIS A 173 -4.16 19.50 10.63
CA HIS A 173 -4.06 20.94 10.92
C HIS A 173 -5.28 21.76 10.49
N SER A 174 -6.07 21.29 9.52
CA SER A 174 -7.24 21.99 9.00
C SER A 174 -8.49 21.74 9.85
N GLN A 175 -9.16 22.81 10.28
CA GLN A 175 -10.48 22.72 10.92
C GLN A 175 -11.59 22.27 9.95
N ARG A 176 -11.37 22.47 8.64
CA ARG A 176 -12.25 22.08 7.53
C ARG A 176 -11.39 21.63 6.35
N PHE A 177 -11.67 20.46 5.78
CA PHE A 177 -10.94 19.96 4.62
C PHE A 177 -11.84 19.14 3.69
N MET A 178 -11.43 19.04 2.44
CA MET A 178 -12.05 18.17 1.44
C MET A 178 -11.20 16.93 1.18
N VAL A 179 -11.87 15.81 0.96
CA VAL A 179 -11.29 14.50 0.66
C VAL A 179 -11.86 14.05 -0.67
N SER A 180 -11.06 14.03 -1.73
CA SER A 180 -11.45 13.47 -3.03
C SER A 180 -11.00 12.02 -3.13
N ILE A 181 -11.94 11.12 -3.44
CA ILE A 181 -11.68 9.70 -3.65
C ILE A 181 -11.91 9.40 -5.13
N TYR A 182 -10.82 9.29 -5.90
CA TYR A 182 -10.85 8.99 -7.33
C TYR A 182 -10.80 7.48 -7.57
N ASN A 183 -11.78 6.93 -8.28
CA ASN A 183 -11.83 5.53 -8.70
C ASN A 183 -11.24 5.38 -10.12
N PRO A 184 -10.05 4.75 -10.29
CA PRO A 184 -9.42 4.56 -11.59
C PRO A 184 -9.97 3.39 -12.41
N LEU A 185 -11.02 2.70 -11.93
CA LEU A 185 -11.64 1.57 -12.61
C LEU A 185 -12.84 2.00 -13.43
N ALA A 186 -13.01 1.37 -14.61
CA ALA A 186 -14.17 1.59 -15.49
C ALA A 186 -15.45 0.83 -15.05
N TRP A 187 -15.49 0.34 -13.81
CA TRP A 187 -16.72 -0.04 -13.12
C TRP A 187 -16.89 0.76 -11.81
N LYS A 188 -18.14 0.97 -11.41
CA LYS A 188 -18.51 1.55 -10.11
C LYS A 188 -17.97 0.67 -8.96
N LEU A 189 -17.47 1.31 -7.91
CA LEU A 189 -17.16 0.68 -6.62
C LEU A 189 -18.33 0.86 -5.65
N ASP A 190 -18.88 -0.24 -5.17
CA ASP A 190 -20.10 -0.25 -4.37
C ASP A 190 -19.90 0.25 -2.93
N ALA A 191 -18.78 -0.13 -2.30
CA ALA A 191 -18.31 0.39 -1.02
C ALA A 191 -16.79 0.29 -0.93
N ILE A 192 -16.17 1.27 -0.29
CA ILE A 192 -14.73 1.36 -0.01
C ILE A 192 -14.57 1.83 1.44
N PRO A 193 -13.78 1.17 2.30
CA PRO A 193 -13.42 1.72 3.59
C PRO A 193 -12.41 2.87 3.41
N VAL A 194 -12.67 3.99 4.07
CA VAL A 194 -11.82 5.19 4.06
C VAL A 194 -11.19 5.32 5.43
N ARG A 195 -9.88 5.61 5.50
CA ARG A 195 -9.14 5.87 6.73
C ARG A 195 -8.34 7.16 6.57
N ILE A 196 -8.53 8.12 7.47
CA ILE A 196 -7.90 9.44 7.41
C ILE A 196 -7.13 9.69 8.72
N PRO A 197 -5.80 9.90 8.69
CA PRO A 197 -5.04 10.27 9.88
C PRO A 197 -5.51 11.61 10.44
N VAL A 198 -5.85 11.62 11.73
CA VAL A 198 -6.41 12.78 12.44
C VAL A 198 -5.87 12.88 13.88
N THR A 199 -5.91 14.09 14.43
CA THR A 199 -5.77 14.33 15.87
C THR A 199 -7.05 13.93 16.61
N GLU A 200 -6.97 13.64 17.90
CA GLU A 200 -8.12 13.22 18.72
C GLU A 200 -9.11 14.38 18.94
N GLN A 201 -10.11 14.46 18.07
CA GLN A 201 -11.19 15.45 18.09
C GLN A 201 -12.49 14.80 17.58
N LYS A 202 -13.61 15.51 17.72
CA LYS A 202 -14.90 15.09 17.14
C LYS A 202 -14.99 15.61 15.71
N TYR A 203 -15.29 14.74 14.75
CA TYR A 203 -15.36 15.07 13.32
C TYR A 203 -16.76 14.82 12.76
N ARG A 204 -17.12 15.61 11.74
CA ARG A 204 -18.39 15.51 11.01
C ARG A 204 -18.10 15.40 9.51
N VAL A 205 -18.44 14.25 8.92
CA VAL A 205 -18.24 13.98 7.48
C VAL A 205 -19.55 14.19 6.74
N THR A 206 -19.52 15.03 5.71
CA THR A 206 -20.65 15.36 4.83
C THR A 206 -20.44 14.78 3.43
N ALA A 207 -21.43 14.02 2.96
CA ALA A 207 -21.50 13.43 1.62
C ALA A 207 -21.83 14.48 0.54
N PRO A 208 -21.58 14.21 -0.76
CA PRO A 208 -21.94 15.08 -1.89
C PRO A 208 -23.40 15.54 -1.97
N ASN A 209 -24.32 14.79 -1.36
CA ASN A 209 -25.76 15.09 -1.34
C ASN A 209 -26.22 15.86 -0.09
N GLY A 210 -25.30 16.19 0.83
CA GLY A 210 -25.58 16.96 2.05
C GLY A 210 -25.76 16.13 3.31
N ASP A 211 -26.04 14.83 3.18
CA ASP A 211 -26.16 13.87 4.28
C ASP A 211 -24.87 13.80 5.11
N TYR A 212 -25.01 13.49 6.40
CA TYR A 212 -23.88 13.07 7.23
C TYR A 212 -23.61 11.57 7.03
N ILE A 213 -22.35 11.17 7.23
CA ILE A 213 -21.92 9.77 7.17
C ILE A 213 -21.49 9.34 8.57
N ASP A 214 -21.88 8.14 8.97
CA ASP A 214 -21.40 7.51 10.20
C ASP A 214 -19.86 7.44 10.20
N THR A 215 -19.25 7.74 11.34
CA THR A 215 -17.80 7.69 11.52
C THR A 215 -17.41 6.97 12.79
N GLN A 216 -16.27 6.28 12.74
CA GLN A 216 -15.64 5.64 13.89
C GLN A 216 -14.21 6.17 14.02
N LEU A 217 -13.82 6.60 15.22
CA LEU A 217 -12.46 7.05 15.50
C LEU A 217 -11.65 5.88 16.07
N VAL A 218 -10.58 5.49 15.38
CA VAL A 218 -9.76 4.30 15.73
C VAL A 218 -8.34 4.75 16.12
N PRO A 219 -7.83 4.46 17.33
CA PRO A 219 -6.47 4.83 17.70
C PRO A 219 -5.44 4.19 16.76
N ILE A 220 -4.42 4.93 16.29
CA ILE A 220 -3.36 4.37 15.44
C ILE A 220 -2.55 3.33 16.25
N PRO A 221 -2.14 2.19 15.68
CA PRO A 221 -1.27 1.22 16.38
C PRO A 221 0.04 1.88 16.86
N LYS A 222 0.52 1.50 18.05
CA LYS A 222 1.73 2.07 18.67
C LYS A 222 2.95 1.94 17.75
N GLU A 223 3.03 0.80 17.08
CA GLU A 223 4.12 0.42 16.17
C GLU A 223 4.09 1.21 14.86
N VAL A 224 2.95 1.81 14.50
CA VAL A 224 2.85 2.79 13.41
C VAL A 224 3.22 4.19 13.90
N ILE A 225 2.81 4.57 15.11
CA ILE A 225 3.18 5.87 15.72
C ILE A 225 4.71 5.97 15.91
N GLU A 226 5.38 4.87 16.26
CA GLU A 226 6.82 4.81 16.55
C GLU A 226 7.71 4.56 15.31
N ILE A 227 7.16 4.57 14.09
CA ILE A 227 7.94 4.48 12.84
C ILE A 227 8.99 5.63 12.81
N PRO A 228 10.32 5.34 12.73
CA PRO A 228 11.36 6.38 12.90
C PRO A 228 11.38 7.50 11.85
N THR A 229 10.72 7.33 10.71
CA THR A 229 10.58 8.36 9.67
C THR A 229 9.37 9.27 9.88
N ARG A 230 8.39 8.83 10.68
CA ARG A 230 7.04 9.39 10.74
C ARG A 230 7.02 10.79 11.29
N LYS A 231 6.44 11.73 10.53
CA LYS A 231 6.30 13.14 10.92
C LYS A 231 4.82 13.50 10.93
N SER A 232 4.16 13.20 12.05
CA SER A 232 2.71 13.34 12.20
C SER A 232 2.30 13.56 13.66
N THR A 233 1.32 14.43 13.84
CA THR A 233 0.57 14.66 15.07
C THR A 233 -0.68 13.77 15.19
N ALA A 234 -1.05 13.06 14.12
CA ALA A 234 -2.22 12.19 14.14
C ALA A 234 -2.05 11.07 15.17
N THR A 235 -3.07 10.89 16.00
CA THR A 235 -3.17 9.82 17.02
C THR A 235 -4.23 8.78 16.67
N HIS A 236 -5.15 9.12 15.77
CA HIS A 236 -6.28 8.28 15.37
C HIS A 236 -6.45 8.26 13.83
N GLU A 237 -7.13 7.24 13.33
CA GLU A 237 -7.71 7.23 11.99
C GLU A 237 -9.23 7.46 12.09
N LEU A 238 -9.74 8.45 11.35
CA LEU A 238 -11.16 8.64 11.14
C LEU A 238 -11.61 7.66 10.04
N VAL A 239 -12.49 6.73 10.40
CA VAL A 239 -12.93 5.62 9.54
C VAL A 239 -14.40 5.80 9.14
N PHE A 240 -14.70 5.68 7.85
CA PHE A 240 -16.06 5.64 7.31
C PHE A 240 -16.12 4.82 5.99
N VAL A 241 -17.32 4.56 5.46
CA VAL A 241 -17.49 3.80 4.20
C VAL A 241 -17.96 4.71 3.07
N ALA A 242 -17.11 4.89 2.04
CA ALA A 242 -17.46 5.58 0.82
C ALA A 242 -18.26 4.67 -0.13
N ILE A 243 -19.59 4.81 -0.11
CA ILE A 243 -20.49 4.05 -1.00
C ILE A 243 -20.63 4.64 -2.41
N LYS A 244 -20.82 3.76 -3.40
CA LYS A 244 -21.20 4.08 -4.79
C LYS A 244 -20.30 5.12 -5.48
N VAL A 245 -18.99 4.90 -5.48
CA VAL A 245 -18.06 5.75 -6.27
C VAL A 245 -18.17 5.39 -7.74
N LYS A 246 -18.43 6.39 -8.60
CA LYS A 246 -18.62 6.25 -10.05
C LYS A 246 -17.35 5.70 -10.75
N PRO A 247 -17.44 5.16 -11.97
CA PRO A 247 -16.27 4.71 -12.72
C PRO A 247 -15.48 5.87 -13.35
N LEU A 248 -14.15 5.72 -13.41
CA LEU A 248 -13.17 6.72 -13.87
C LEU A 248 -13.49 8.14 -13.35
N GLY A 249 -13.72 8.26 -12.05
CA GLY A 249 -14.32 9.47 -11.48
C GLY A 249 -14.17 9.57 -9.98
N TYR A 250 -14.33 10.79 -9.49
CA TYR A 250 -14.18 11.10 -8.07
C TYR A 250 -15.52 11.19 -7.34
N LYS A 251 -15.44 10.95 -6.02
CA LYS A 251 -16.44 11.35 -5.04
C LYS A 251 -15.74 12.15 -3.96
N ASN A 252 -16.16 13.40 -3.77
CA ASN A 252 -15.63 14.27 -2.73
C ASN A 252 -16.41 14.12 -1.43
N PHE A 253 -15.76 14.39 -0.31
CA PHE A 253 -16.37 14.48 1.01
C PHE A 253 -15.84 15.75 1.67
N TYR A 254 -16.72 16.46 2.38
CA TYR A 254 -16.36 17.62 3.19
C TYR A 254 -16.31 17.18 4.66
N VAL A 255 -15.20 17.46 5.33
CA VAL A 255 -14.95 17.07 6.72
C VAL A 255 -14.70 18.32 7.54
N GLU A 256 -15.37 18.43 8.68
CA GLU A 256 -15.16 19.53 9.63
C GLU A 256 -14.98 19.01 11.06
N VAL A 257 -14.16 19.71 11.84
CA VAL A 257 -14.03 19.52 13.28
C VAL A 257 -15.28 20.09 13.96
N GLU A 258 -15.95 19.31 14.80
CA GLU A 258 -17.00 19.85 15.67
C GLU A 258 -16.36 20.66 16.80
N PRO A 259 -16.80 21.90 17.07
CA PRO A 259 -16.36 22.62 18.25
C PRO A 259 -16.81 21.85 19.50
N ASN A 260 -15.89 21.66 20.46
CA ASN A 260 -16.16 20.99 21.73
C ASN A 260 -17.20 21.78 22.57
N THR A 261 -18.49 21.60 22.27
CA THR A 261 -19.59 22.13 23.06
C THR A 261 -19.69 21.34 24.35
N VAL A 262 -18.95 21.78 25.36
CA VAL A 262 -19.20 21.42 26.75
C VAL A 262 -20.63 21.83 27.07
N LYS A 263 -21.56 20.88 27.00
CA LYS A 263 -22.94 21.01 27.49
C LYS A 263 -22.83 21.26 28.99
N ARG A 264 -22.78 22.55 29.36
CA ARG A 264 -22.76 22.99 30.75
C ARG A 264 -24.10 22.58 31.35
N GLU A 265 -24.12 21.50 32.11
CA GLU A 265 -25.33 21.04 32.79
C GLU A 265 -25.90 22.17 33.65
N GLU A 266 -27.00 22.76 33.21
CA GLU A 266 -27.81 23.61 34.07
C GLU A 266 -28.48 22.71 35.11
N ARG A 267 -27.74 22.44 36.19
CA ARG A 267 -28.29 21.79 37.38
C ARG A 267 -29.52 22.59 37.82
N SER A 268 -30.69 22.02 37.59
CA SER A 268 -31.99 22.58 37.97
C SER A 268 -32.11 22.65 39.49
N VAL A 269 -31.55 23.70 40.08
CA VAL A 269 -31.64 23.95 41.52
C VAL A 269 -33.08 24.34 41.84
N ASN A 270 -33.86 23.34 42.29
CA ASN A 270 -35.19 23.57 42.86
C ASN A 270 -35.08 24.50 44.07
N ARG A 271 -35.34 25.79 43.84
CA ARG A 271 -35.62 26.78 44.87
C ARG A 271 -37.07 27.21 44.71
N GLU A 272 -37.91 26.74 45.63
CA GLU A 272 -39.27 27.25 45.78
C GLU A 272 -39.21 28.76 46.02
N ALA A 273 -39.90 29.53 45.20
CA ALA A 273 -39.88 30.98 45.30
C ALA A 273 -40.74 31.47 46.47
N LYS A 274 -40.25 32.50 47.15
CA LYS A 274 -41.11 33.48 47.81
C LYS A 274 -40.79 34.86 47.25
N ASP A 275 -41.85 35.60 46.93
CA ASP A 275 -41.83 37.00 46.51
C ASP A 275 -40.95 37.86 47.44
N ASP A 276 -40.27 38.92 46.97
CA ASP A 276 -40.99 40.06 46.40
C ASP A 276 -40.21 40.93 45.37
N LYS A 277 -40.97 41.81 44.71
CA LYS A 277 -40.72 42.56 43.48
C LYS A 277 -39.48 43.45 43.49
N LYS A 278 -38.84 43.55 42.32
CA LYS A 278 -38.58 44.87 41.69
C LYS A 278 -38.60 44.78 40.15
N LYS A 279 -38.96 45.89 39.51
CA LYS A 279 -39.09 46.00 38.04
C LYS A 279 -37.74 46.17 37.35
N MET A 280 -37.69 45.74 36.09
CA MET A 280 -36.73 46.19 35.09
C MET A 280 -36.95 47.67 34.73
N ASP A 281 -35.87 48.34 34.34
CA ASP A 281 -35.76 49.28 33.21
C ASP A 281 -34.27 49.24 32.82
N PHE A 282 -33.88 48.49 31.78
CA PHE A 282 -33.74 48.86 30.36
C PHE A 282 -32.24 48.99 29.96
N TYR A 283 -31.95 49.03 28.66
CA TYR A 283 -30.64 48.79 28.02
C TYR A 283 -29.67 50.03 28.12
N GLU A 284 -28.48 50.19 27.50
CA GLU A 284 -27.94 49.78 26.18
C GLU A 284 -26.40 49.81 26.08
N SER A 285 -25.87 49.15 25.04
CA SER A 285 -24.57 49.38 24.37
C SER A 285 -23.27 48.80 24.99
N VAL A 286 -22.18 48.89 24.20
CA VAL A 286 -20.93 48.13 24.33
C VAL A 286 -19.76 49.08 24.57
N ASN A 287 -19.32 49.28 25.83
CA ASN A 287 -18.07 50.03 26.08
C ASN A 287 -17.35 49.86 27.45
N ASP A 288 -17.86 49.06 28.40
CA ASP A 288 -17.46 49.23 29.83
C ASP A 288 -16.56 48.13 30.45
N TYR A 289 -15.89 47.29 29.64
CA TYR A 289 -14.93 46.30 30.17
C TYR A 289 -13.51 46.88 30.42
N TRP A 290 -13.23 48.10 29.98
CA TRP A 290 -11.91 48.76 30.10
C TRP A 290 -11.80 49.74 31.28
N LYS A 291 -12.49 49.46 32.40
CA LYS A 291 -12.34 50.21 33.65
C LYS A 291 -12.05 49.28 34.83
N ASN A 292 -11.13 49.73 35.69
CA ASN A 292 -10.88 49.24 37.06
C ASN A 292 -9.97 48.02 37.29
N VAL A 293 -8.96 47.76 36.44
CA VAL A 293 -7.71 47.08 36.86
C VAL A 293 -6.44 47.81 36.38
N ARG A 294 -6.25 49.00 36.94
CA ARG A 294 -4.98 49.74 37.16
C ARG A 294 -5.19 50.49 38.49
N GLU A 295 -4.20 50.87 39.29
CA GLU A 295 -2.72 50.81 39.25
C GLU A 295 -2.26 50.66 40.73
N GLN A 296 -1.02 50.45 41.18
CA GLN A 296 0.36 50.81 40.76
C GLN A 296 1.32 49.61 41.03
N SER A 297 2.65 49.64 40.88
CA SER A 297 3.66 50.69 40.63
C SER A 297 4.74 50.17 39.66
N PHE A 298 5.13 50.90 38.61
CA PHE A 298 5.87 52.18 38.54
C PHE A 298 7.37 52.10 38.89
N VAL A 299 8.19 52.09 37.83
CA VAL A 299 9.27 53.08 37.63
C VAL A 299 9.09 53.66 36.21
N ASN A 300 9.48 54.92 36.01
CA ASN A 300 9.19 55.71 34.80
C ASN A 300 10.49 56.23 34.15
N ILE A 301 10.48 56.45 32.83
CA ILE A 301 11.39 57.33 32.05
C ILE A 301 10.62 57.78 30.80
N GLU A 302 10.62 59.09 30.52
CA GLU A 302 10.07 59.69 29.29
C GLU A 302 11.17 60.30 28.43
N THR A 303 10.94 60.28 27.11
CA THR A 303 11.47 61.17 26.04
C THR A 303 12.98 61.45 25.94
N ILE A 304 13.51 61.21 24.73
CA ILE A 304 14.15 62.25 23.90
C ILE A 304 13.92 61.90 22.40
N ASP A 305 13.85 62.93 21.56
CA ASP A 305 13.48 62.88 20.13
C ASP A 305 14.66 62.64 19.17
N ALA A 306 14.31 62.55 17.87
CA ALA A 306 15.14 62.48 16.65
C ALA A 306 15.83 61.11 16.35
N MET A 307 15.63 60.42 15.22
CA MET A 307 15.38 60.73 13.78
C MET A 307 16.62 60.79 12.87
N ASP A 308 16.87 59.69 12.16
CA ASP A 308 16.89 59.62 10.68
C ASP A 308 16.57 58.14 10.33
N LYS A 309 15.55 57.76 9.54
CA LYS A 309 15.08 58.09 8.17
C LYS A 309 15.84 57.40 7.04
N LYS A 310 15.05 56.65 6.25
CA LYS A 310 15.40 55.93 5.01
C LYS A 310 16.26 54.67 5.24
N ASP A 311 16.17 53.62 4.40
CA ASP A 311 15.45 53.50 3.12
C ASP A 311 14.24 52.53 3.13
N LEU A 312 13.46 52.55 2.05
CA LEU A 312 12.27 51.75 1.79
C LEU A 312 12.29 51.31 0.29
N GLU A 313 11.84 50.09 -0.01
CA GLU A 313 11.86 49.44 -1.35
C GLU A 313 13.29 49.13 -1.88
N ARG A 314 13.63 47.98 -2.49
CA ARG A 314 13.11 47.38 -3.74
C ARG A 314 13.54 45.90 -3.92
N PRO A 315 12.96 45.14 -4.89
CA PRO A 315 13.13 43.68 -4.97
C PRO A 315 14.38 43.22 -5.72
N VAL A 316 14.80 41.98 -5.43
CA VAL A 316 15.86 41.26 -6.15
C VAL A 316 15.37 40.82 -7.54
N LYS A 317 16.19 41.04 -8.57
CA LYS A 317 15.99 40.52 -9.93
C LYS A 317 16.96 39.38 -10.23
N LEU A 318 16.53 38.44 -11.07
CA LEU A 318 17.44 37.60 -11.85
C LEU A 318 18.22 38.46 -12.85
N ASN A 319 19.47 38.09 -13.12
CA ASN A 319 20.19 38.46 -14.33
C ASN A 319 20.66 37.19 -15.05
N GLN A 320 20.19 37.01 -16.28
CA GLN A 320 21.05 36.58 -17.39
C GLN A 320 21.89 37.84 -17.80
N ASP A 321 22.93 37.81 -18.63
CA ASP A 321 23.09 37.07 -19.88
C ASP A 321 24.53 37.24 -20.45
N THR A 322 24.89 36.49 -21.50
CA THR A 322 26.09 36.62 -22.38
C THR A 322 27.50 36.41 -21.76
N GLY A 323 28.52 35.91 -22.49
CA GLY A 323 28.53 35.27 -23.83
C GLY A 323 29.93 35.23 -24.51
N PHE A 324 30.07 34.33 -25.51
CA PHE A 324 31.09 34.21 -26.58
C PHE A 324 32.46 33.53 -26.34
N ASP A 325 32.71 32.54 -27.23
CA ASP A 325 33.90 32.08 -27.98
C ASP A 325 35.09 31.28 -27.36
N ASP A 326 35.25 30.08 -27.94
CA ASP A 326 36.44 29.40 -28.52
C ASP A 326 37.86 29.52 -27.89
N GLU A 327 38.46 28.36 -27.56
CA GLU A 327 39.61 27.80 -28.31
C GLU A 327 39.97 26.33 -27.92
N GLU A 328 40.94 25.73 -28.62
CA GLU A 328 41.20 24.28 -28.72
C GLU A 328 42.12 23.65 -27.64
N GLU A 329 42.19 22.30 -27.67
CA GLU A 329 43.34 21.44 -27.32
C GLU A 329 44.16 21.68 -26.02
N LYS A 330 44.11 20.71 -25.09
CA LYS A 330 45.19 19.68 -24.99
C LYS A 330 44.94 18.54 -24.00
N GLU A 331 45.58 17.40 -24.28
CA GLU A 331 45.86 16.33 -23.33
C GLU A 331 46.94 16.75 -22.32
N ALA A 332 46.88 16.25 -21.07
CA ALA A 332 48.07 15.78 -20.36
C ALA A 332 47.71 14.93 -19.13
N LYS A 333 48.45 13.83 -18.95
CA LYS A 333 48.48 13.01 -17.74
C LYS A 333 49.08 13.78 -16.56
N PHE A 334 48.77 13.36 -15.34
CA PHE A 334 49.76 13.36 -14.26
C PHE A 334 49.81 11.99 -13.58
N GLU A 335 51.00 11.39 -13.55
CA GLU A 335 51.31 10.15 -12.83
C GLU A 335 51.92 10.47 -11.46
N ASN A 336 52.02 9.44 -10.61
CA ASN A 336 52.61 9.52 -9.27
C ASN A 336 54.00 10.16 -9.23
N THR A 337 54.35 10.77 -8.09
CA THR A 337 55.71 10.59 -7.55
C THR A 337 55.73 10.67 -6.03
N GLU A 338 56.28 9.63 -5.40
CA GLU A 338 56.59 9.63 -3.96
C GLU A 338 57.88 10.41 -3.68
N LYS A 339 58.03 10.93 -2.45
CA LYS A 339 59.16 10.66 -1.50
C LYS A 339 59.21 11.71 -0.38
N VAL A 340 59.76 11.49 0.83
CA VAL A 340 59.95 10.32 1.74
C VAL A 340 60.73 10.86 2.97
N PHE A 341 60.89 10.05 4.02
CA PHE A 341 61.67 10.25 5.26
C PHE A 341 60.90 10.83 6.48
N VAL A 342 61.04 10.37 7.74
CA VAL A 342 61.28 9.06 8.44
C VAL A 342 61.84 9.33 9.86
N ASN A 343 61.66 8.40 10.82
CA ASN A 343 62.17 8.38 12.23
C ASN A 343 61.50 9.40 13.20
N THR A 344 61.35 9.23 14.53
CA THR A 344 61.64 8.19 15.58
C THR A 344 60.95 8.63 16.91
N ASP A 345 60.67 7.84 17.97
CA ASP A 345 60.78 6.40 18.29
C ASP A 345 59.87 6.00 19.50
N ASN A 346 59.84 4.70 19.86
CA ASN A 346 59.73 4.09 21.21
C ASN A 346 58.52 4.30 22.19
N ASP A 347 57.77 3.20 22.37
CA ASP A 347 57.74 2.35 23.59
C ASP A 347 56.77 2.59 24.80
N LYS A 348 56.21 1.45 25.27
CA LYS A 348 55.66 1.08 26.61
C LYS A 348 54.25 1.47 27.15
N TYR A 349 53.59 0.39 27.59
CA TYR A 349 52.53 0.23 28.60
C TYR A 349 52.54 1.20 29.81
N LEU A 350 51.34 1.57 30.30
CA LEU A 350 50.87 1.13 31.63
C LEU A 350 49.33 1.25 31.77
N ASP A 351 48.73 0.34 32.53
CA ASP A 351 47.45 0.54 33.24
C ASP A 351 47.75 1.17 34.62
N PRO A 352 46.85 2.03 35.13
CA PRO A 352 46.53 1.88 36.55
C PRO A 352 45.03 2.02 36.87
N THR A 353 44.50 0.98 37.51
CA THR A 353 43.37 1.10 38.43
C THR A 353 43.76 1.80 39.75
N LEU A 354 42.72 2.15 40.53
CA LEU A 354 42.62 2.87 41.82
C LEU A 354 42.20 4.36 41.69
N ASP A 355 41.07 4.81 42.25
CA ASP A 355 40.38 4.57 43.54
C ASP A 355 40.91 5.49 44.68
N ILE A 356 40.03 6.36 45.17
CA ILE A 356 40.24 7.26 46.32
C ILE A 356 39.02 7.12 47.24
N LEU A 357 39.22 6.43 48.36
CA LEU A 357 38.20 6.13 49.37
C LEU A 357 38.18 7.13 50.54
N LYS A 358 37.20 6.90 51.43
CA LYS A 358 37.04 7.39 52.83
C LYS A 358 36.17 8.65 52.99
N ASP A 359 35.29 8.76 53.99
CA ASP A 359 34.97 7.92 55.18
C ASP A 359 33.55 8.33 55.68
N ASN A 360 32.73 7.60 56.49
CA ASN A 360 32.77 6.27 57.15
C ASN A 360 31.32 5.94 57.68
N LYS A 361 31.12 4.80 58.39
CA LYS A 361 30.00 4.45 59.32
C LYS A 361 28.65 3.98 58.69
N GLU A 362 28.12 2.79 59.04
CA GLU A 362 27.32 2.39 60.25
C GLU A 362 25.93 3.08 60.25
N ASP A 363 24.75 2.43 60.31
CA ASP A 363 24.32 1.11 60.83
C ASP A 363 23.19 0.39 59.99
N GLU A 364 22.50 -0.60 60.57
CA GLU A 364 21.69 -1.68 59.95
C GLU A 364 20.16 -1.46 59.73
N ALA A 365 19.53 -2.48 59.12
CA ALA A 365 18.20 -3.06 59.45
C ALA A 365 16.90 -2.66 58.69
N ASN A 366 16.53 -3.53 57.72
CA ASN A 366 15.20 -4.07 57.38
C ASN A 366 13.90 -3.40 57.91
N VAL A 367 13.02 -3.00 56.99
CA VAL A 367 11.55 -2.94 57.18
C VAL A 367 10.85 -3.33 55.86
N ASN A 368 9.70 -4.02 55.79
CA ASN A 368 9.22 -5.25 56.43
C ASN A 368 8.00 -5.72 55.60
N ILE A 369 7.99 -6.95 55.05
CA ILE A 369 6.97 -7.41 54.07
C ILE A 369 5.69 -7.89 54.77
N ALA A 370 5.15 -7.05 55.67
CA ALA A 370 4.00 -7.37 56.52
C ALA A 370 2.77 -6.47 56.28
N GLU A 371 2.97 -5.23 55.82
CA GLU A 371 1.87 -4.25 55.75
C GLU A 371 1.12 -4.29 54.41
N LEU A 372 1.81 -4.53 53.29
CA LEU A 372 1.20 -4.67 51.96
C LEU A 372 0.22 -5.86 51.87
N GLN A 373 0.49 -6.96 52.59
CA GLN A 373 -0.38 -8.14 52.59
C GLN A 373 -1.69 -7.95 53.39
N LYS A 374 -1.81 -6.86 54.16
CA LYS A 374 -3.01 -6.58 54.96
C LYS A 374 -4.12 -5.90 54.15
N LEU A 375 -3.76 -5.04 53.19
CA LEU A 375 -4.72 -4.29 52.35
C LEU A 375 -5.44 -5.17 51.30
N ILE A 376 -4.88 -6.32 50.94
CA ILE A 376 -5.42 -7.20 49.90
C ILE A 376 -6.51 -8.17 50.43
N LYS A 377 -6.76 -8.20 51.76
CA LYS A 377 -7.52 -9.30 52.40
C LYS A 377 -8.88 -8.92 53.02
N GLU A 378 -9.30 -7.66 53.00
CA GLU A 378 -10.49 -7.17 53.74
C GLU A 378 -11.56 -6.49 52.86
N SER A 379 -11.74 -6.92 51.61
CA SER A 379 -12.78 -6.36 50.69
C SER A 379 -13.64 -7.39 49.94
N ARG A 380 -13.68 -8.66 50.38
CA ARG A 380 -14.58 -9.70 49.81
C ARG A 380 -15.39 -10.47 50.86
N ILE A 381 -16.69 -10.60 50.58
CA ILE A 381 -17.71 -11.50 51.17
C ILE A 381 -18.37 -11.05 52.50
N VAL A 382 -19.62 -10.56 52.39
CA VAL A 382 -20.80 -10.65 53.29
C VAL A 382 -21.86 -9.69 52.70
N LYS A 383 -23.14 -10.01 52.44
CA LYS A 383 -23.96 -11.24 52.57
C LYS A 383 -25.09 -11.24 51.52
N GLN A 384 -25.78 -12.38 51.33
CA GLN A 384 -26.98 -12.50 50.49
C GLN A 384 -28.33 -12.45 51.27
N MET A 385 -29.41 -12.17 50.53
CA MET A 385 -30.81 -12.65 50.67
C MET A 385 -31.88 -11.98 51.58
N LYS A 386 -33.07 -11.77 50.94
CA LYS A 386 -34.49 -11.93 51.39
C LYS A 386 -35.38 -10.76 51.88
N HIS A 387 -36.19 -10.26 50.93
CA HIS A 387 -37.67 -10.16 50.92
C HIS A 387 -38.53 -9.18 51.78
N LYS A 388 -39.40 -8.44 51.05
CA LYS A 388 -40.82 -8.07 51.31
C LYS A 388 -41.14 -7.05 52.44
N ALA A 389 -42.18 -6.20 52.35
CA ALA A 389 -43.01 -5.73 51.21
C ALA A 389 -43.91 -4.52 51.63
N ALA A 390 -44.32 -3.67 50.67
CA ALA A 390 -45.45 -2.73 50.77
C ALA A 390 -45.94 -2.34 49.34
N VAL A 391 -47.20 -1.89 49.18
CA VAL A 391 -47.84 -1.69 47.86
C VAL A 391 -48.88 -0.55 47.89
N LYS A 392 -48.86 0.36 46.90
CA LYS A 392 -50.00 0.83 46.06
C LYS A 392 -49.56 1.88 45.01
N PRO A 393 -50.36 2.16 43.95
CA PRO A 393 -49.81 2.38 42.61
C PRO A 393 -49.85 3.82 42.07
N VAL A 394 -48.99 4.09 41.09
CA VAL A 394 -49.14 5.09 40.03
C VAL A 394 -48.79 4.41 38.70
N VAL A 395 -49.46 4.78 37.60
CA VAL A 395 -49.17 4.24 36.26
C VAL A 395 -48.02 5.04 35.65
N ASN A 396 -46.87 4.38 35.44
CA ASN A 396 -45.77 4.91 34.64
C ASN A 396 -45.60 4.07 33.36
N LEU A 397 -45.38 4.76 32.24
CA LEU A 397 -44.68 4.18 31.09
C LEU A 397 -43.22 3.88 31.50
N PRO A 398 -42.56 2.87 30.92
CA PRO A 398 -41.16 2.61 31.23
C PRO A 398 -40.30 3.83 30.81
N PRO A 399 -39.41 4.33 31.67
CA PRO A 399 -38.33 5.18 31.19
C PRO A 399 -37.43 4.33 30.29
N LEU A 400 -36.96 4.91 29.18
CA LEU A 400 -35.93 4.32 28.35
C LEU A 400 -34.66 4.10 29.20
N SER A 401 -34.01 2.97 29.02
CA SER A 401 -32.68 2.70 29.58
C SER A 401 -31.65 3.72 29.07
N GLU A 402 -30.50 3.85 29.74
CA GLU A 402 -29.40 4.68 29.23
C GLU A 402 -28.95 4.21 27.85
N ASP A 403 -28.93 2.90 27.59
CA ASP A 403 -28.61 2.34 26.27
C ASP A 403 -29.66 2.67 25.20
N GLU A 404 -30.96 2.67 25.53
CA GLU A 404 -32.02 3.13 24.61
C GLU A 404 -31.97 4.64 24.34
N MET A 405 -31.58 5.46 25.32
CA MET A 405 -31.32 6.89 25.09
C MET A 405 -30.01 7.12 24.30
N ARG A 406 -29.04 6.23 24.43
CA ARG A 406 -27.78 6.25 23.67
C ARG A 406 -27.96 5.84 22.21
N MET A 407 -28.90 4.93 21.92
CA MET A 407 -29.36 4.62 20.56
C MET A 407 -30.14 5.76 19.87
N LEU A 408 -30.41 6.87 20.58
CA LEU A 408 -31.08 8.07 20.06
C LEU A 408 -30.13 9.30 20.01
N SER A 409 -28.82 9.07 20.06
CA SER A 409 -27.77 10.09 20.01
C SER A 409 -26.92 9.88 18.74
N ASP A 410 -26.91 10.89 17.85
CA ASP A 410 -26.06 10.93 16.64
C ASP A 410 -24.57 11.23 16.96
N ASP A 411 -24.07 10.80 18.14
CA ASP A 411 -22.70 11.07 18.57
C ASP A 411 -21.76 9.90 18.16
N PRO A 412 -20.61 10.18 17.51
CA PRO A 412 -19.67 9.15 17.07
C PRO A 412 -19.09 8.38 18.27
N MET A 413 -19.10 7.06 18.17
CA MET A 413 -18.59 6.18 19.23
C MET A 413 -17.06 6.29 19.35
N ILE A 414 -16.59 6.82 20.49
CA ILE A 414 -15.23 6.56 20.98
C ILE A 414 -15.18 5.07 21.33
N VAL A 415 -14.27 4.34 20.70
CA VAL A 415 -14.21 2.87 20.79
C VAL A 415 -13.75 2.43 22.18
N GLN A 416 -14.44 1.45 22.76
CA GLN A 416 -13.99 0.77 23.97
C GLN A 416 -12.84 -0.19 23.64
N VAL A 417 -11.70 0.01 24.30
CA VAL A 417 -10.55 -0.92 24.25
C VAL A 417 -10.70 -1.90 25.41
N TYR A 418 -10.89 -3.18 25.09
CA TYR A 418 -11.04 -4.25 26.09
C TYR A 418 -9.66 -4.80 26.49
N PRO A 419 -9.19 -4.64 27.75
CA PRO A 419 -7.79 -4.94 28.08
C PRO A 419 -7.44 -6.42 28.23
N GLU A 420 -8.40 -7.27 28.60
CA GLU A 420 -8.19 -8.69 28.90
C GLU A 420 -9.32 -9.55 28.33
N ALA A 421 -9.10 -10.87 28.26
CA ALA A 421 -9.93 -11.80 27.49
C ALA A 421 -11.30 -12.10 28.14
N GLU A 422 -12.35 -11.53 27.56
CA GLU A 422 -13.67 -12.17 27.50
C GLU A 422 -13.90 -12.75 26.10
N GLU A 423 -14.84 -13.70 25.96
CA GLU A 423 -15.11 -14.41 24.70
C GLU A 423 -15.90 -13.51 23.70
N VAL A 424 -15.25 -12.47 23.16
CA VAL A 424 -15.87 -11.51 22.22
C VAL A 424 -16.01 -12.13 20.83
N VAL A 425 -16.87 -13.15 20.72
CA VAL A 425 -17.37 -13.67 19.44
C VAL A 425 -18.27 -12.60 18.82
N LEU A 426 -17.65 -11.74 18.00
CA LEU A 426 -18.32 -10.74 17.18
C LEU A 426 -19.19 -11.42 16.10
N ARG A 427 -20.37 -11.87 16.52
CA ARG A 427 -21.48 -12.30 15.66
C ARG A 427 -22.47 -11.13 15.50
N ASP A 428 -22.00 -10.03 14.93
CA ASP A 428 -22.93 -9.12 14.28
C ASP A 428 -23.45 -9.81 13.00
N GLN A 429 -24.75 -9.69 12.73
CA GLN A 429 -25.36 -10.18 11.49
C GLN A 429 -24.86 -9.40 10.26
N ALA A 430 -24.19 -8.26 10.47
CA ALA A 430 -23.49 -7.48 9.44
C ALA A 430 -21.97 -7.74 9.33
N SER A 431 -21.34 -8.53 10.23
CA SER A 431 -19.88 -8.77 10.23
C SER A 431 -19.50 -10.17 9.75
N ASN A 432 -18.89 -10.27 8.56
CA ASN A 432 -18.44 -11.54 7.96
C ASN A 432 -17.10 -12.08 8.52
N ALA A 433 -16.68 -11.69 9.72
CA ALA A 433 -15.59 -12.35 10.42
C ALA A 433 -15.73 -12.19 11.94
N SER A 434 -15.66 -13.31 12.67
CA SER A 434 -15.50 -13.30 14.13
C SER A 434 -14.06 -13.64 14.48
N PHE A 435 -13.48 -12.90 15.43
CA PHE A 435 -12.15 -13.13 15.97
C PHE A 435 -12.21 -14.01 17.22
N ASN A 436 -11.21 -14.86 17.42
CA ASN A 436 -10.91 -15.45 18.72
C ASN A 436 -9.59 -14.83 19.23
N VAL A 437 -9.58 -14.33 20.46
CA VAL A 437 -8.42 -13.64 21.07
C VAL A 437 -7.51 -14.61 21.84
N GLU A 438 -8.08 -15.65 22.48
CA GLU A 438 -7.33 -16.68 23.21
C GLU A 438 -6.52 -17.58 22.26
N ASN A 439 -7.09 -17.89 21.10
CA ASN A 439 -6.44 -18.57 19.99
C ASN A 439 -6.58 -17.70 18.73
N PRO A 440 -5.61 -16.81 18.43
CA PRO A 440 -5.69 -15.83 17.35
C PRO A 440 -5.94 -16.45 15.98
N ALA A 441 -7.22 -16.48 15.64
CA ALA A 441 -7.78 -17.10 14.46
C ALA A 441 -9.00 -16.32 13.96
N ILE A 442 -9.18 -16.33 12.64
CA ILE A 442 -10.21 -15.61 11.91
C ILE A 442 -11.19 -16.64 11.36
N TYR A 443 -12.46 -16.51 11.71
CA TYR A 443 -13.52 -17.37 11.18
C TYR A 443 -14.24 -16.67 10.04
N ILE A 444 -13.93 -17.06 8.80
CA ILE A 444 -14.53 -16.51 7.58
C ILE A 444 -15.67 -17.44 7.14
N PRO A 445 -16.95 -17.05 7.26
CA PRO A 445 -18.08 -17.84 6.80
C PRO A 445 -18.18 -17.79 5.27
N HIS A 446 -18.52 -18.91 4.63
CA HIS A 446 -18.76 -18.93 3.19
C HIS A 446 -20.26 -18.88 2.87
N PRO A 447 -20.72 -18.03 1.92
CA PRO A 447 -22.15 -17.93 1.55
C PRO A 447 -22.84 -19.23 1.10
N SER A 448 -22.09 -20.26 0.66
CA SER A 448 -22.63 -21.60 0.32
C SER A 448 -22.71 -22.58 1.51
N GLY A 449 -22.50 -22.10 2.74
CA GLY A 449 -22.56 -22.89 3.97
C GLY A 449 -21.21 -23.51 4.35
N GLY A 450 -20.76 -23.16 5.55
CA GLY A 450 -19.46 -23.54 6.12
C GLY A 450 -18.66 -22.32 6.57
N PHE A 451 -17.51 -22.56 7.19
CA PHE A 451 -16.53 -21.52 7.52
C PHE A 451 -15.12 -22.05 7.25
N MET A 452 -14.19 -21.12 7.03
CA MET A 452 -12.76 -21.37 7.10
C MET A 452 -12.25 -20.81 8.42
N SER A 453 -11.41 -21.58 9.11
CA SER A 453 -10.60 -21.06 10.22
C SER A 453 -9.20 -20.77 9.68
N VAL A 454 -8.75 -19.52 9.80
CA VAL A 454 -7.39 -19.11 9.44
C VAL A 454 -6.68 -18.64 10.70
N SER A 455 -5.67 -19.37 11.17
CA SER A 455 -4.70 -18.80 12.11
C SER A 455 -3.59 -18.11 11.33
N PHE A 456 -3.04 -17.05 11.93
CA PHE A 456 -1.96 -16.27 11.35
C PHE A 456 -0.81 -16.17 12.34
N ASP A 457 0.41 -16.43 11.86
CA ASP A 457 1.64 -16.45 12.64
C ASP A 457 2.72 -15.67 11.90
N MET A 458 3.61 -15.02 12.66
CA MET A 458 4.82 -14.41 12.13
C MET A 458 6.02 -15.28 12.49
N ALA A 459 6.99 -15.38 11.59
CA ALA A 459 8.21 -16.13 11.83
C ALA A 459 9.40 -15.50 11.11
N PHE A 460 10.62 -16.03 11.33
CA PHE A 460 11.78 -15.67 10.53
C PHE A 460 12.68 -16.85 10.18
N TYR A 461 13.23 -16.83 8.97
CA TYR A 461 14.39 -17.64 8.62
C TYR A 461 15.68 -16.90 9.03
N ARG A 462 16.69 -17.67 9.43
CA ARG A 462 18.06 -17.16 9.62
C ARG A 462 18.81 -17.28 8.31
N ALA A 463 19.35 -16.16 7.83
CA ALA A 463 20.20 -16.13 6.65
C ALA A 463 21.42 -17.05 6.82
N ALA A 464 21.77 -17.78 5.77
CA ALA A 464 23.08 -18.42 5.66
C ALA A 464 24.19 -17.36 5.50
N ILE A 465 25.36 -17.65 6.06
CA ILE A 465 26.58 -16.85 5.99
C ILE A 465 27.70 -17.77 5.51
N GLY A 466 28.51 -17.32 4.55
CA GLY A 466 29.65 -18.07 4.01
C GLY A 466 30.57 -17.20 3.16
N ASP A 467 31.67 -17.78 2.66
CA ASP A 467 32.69 -17.03 1.90
C ASP A 467 32.39 -16.92 0.40
N ASN A 468 31.23 -17.39 -0.06
CA ASN A 468 30.77 -17.45 -1.45
C ASN A 468 31.70 -18.20 -2.43
N ARG A 469 32.78 -18.86 -1.97
CA ARG A 469 33.74 -19.56 -2.86
C ARG A 469 33.30 -20.96 -3.30
N ALA A 470 32.14 -21.43 -2.85
CA ALA A 470 31.53 -22.70 -3.23
C ALA A 470 30.01 -22.66 -2.96
N PRO A 471 29.16 -23.42 -3.69
CA PRO A 471 27.71 -23.45 -3.48
C PRO A 471 27.30 -23.65 -2.02
N SER A 472 27.83 -24.68 -1.35
CA SER A 472 27.52 -24.98 0.05
C SER A 472 27.91 -23.88 1.05
N ARG A 473 28.69 -22.89 0.61
CA ARG A 473 29.19 -21.74 1.39
C ARG A 473 28.72 -20.39 0.84
N ARG A 474 27.57 -20.36 0.15
CA ARG A 474 26.84 -19.14 -0.23
C ARG A 474 26.21 -18.46 0.99
N SER A 475 26.24 -17.13 1.00
CA SER A 475 25.43 -16.30 1.91
C SER A 475 24.03 -16.04 1.33
N SER A 476 23.02 -15.79 2.17
CA SER A 476 21.76 -15.17 1.70
C SER A 476 22.02 -13.70 1.41
N GLY A 477 21.55 -13.17 0.28
CA GLY A 477 21.85 -11.80 -0.17
C GLY A 477 20.71 -11.16 -0.97
N ALA A 478 21.01 -10.10 -1.73
CA ALA A 478 20.00 -9.33 -2.46
C ALA A 478 19.25 -10.19 -3.51
N TYR A 479 19.96 -11.07 -4.22
CA TYR A 479 19.38 -11.96 -5.24
C TYR A 479 18.84 -13.26 -4.63
N ILE A 480 19.67 -13.95 -3.86
CA ILE A 480 19.37 -15.32 -3.40
C ILE A 480 18.78 -15.37 -1.99
N PHE A 481 17.85 -16.29 -1.80
CA PHE A 481 17.33 -16.69 -0.49
C PHE A 481 17.99 -18.01 -0.11
N ARG A 482 18.69 -18.03 1.03
CA ARG A 482 19.33 -19.24 1.56
C ARG A 482 19.14 -19.33 3.09
N PRO A 483 18.14 -20.09 3.58
CA PRO A 483 17.91 -20.25 5.01
C PRO A 483 18.88 -21.29 5.62
N ASN A 484 19.57 -20.93 6.70
CA ASN A 484 20.45 -21.84 7.44
C ASN A 484 19.70 -22.81 8.38
N VAL A 485 18.39 -22.98 8.18
CA VAL A 485 17.50 -23.78 9.04
C VAL A 485 16.37 -24.40 8.22
N THR A 486 16.01 -25.65 8.54
CA THR A 486 14.97 -26.42 7.82
C THR A 486 13.53 -26.07 8.23
N LYS A 487 13.36 -25.15 9.19
CA LYS A 487 12.09 -24.58 9.67
C LYS A 487 12.34 -23.15 10.14
N PRO A 488 11.38 -22.22 10.00
CA PRO A 488 11.52 -20.87 10.52
C PRO A 488 11.34 -20.83 12.05
N PHE A 489 11.86 -19.78 12.67
CA PHE A 489 11.61 -19.47 14.08
C PHE A 489 10.31 -18.70 14.20
N ILE A 490 9.27 -19.36 14.72
CA ILE A 490 7.95 -18.75 14.96
C ILE A 490 8.04 -17.82 16.18
N TYR A 491 7.47 -16.63 16.09
CA TYR A 491 7.36 -15.71 17.21
C TYR A 491 6.10 -16.02 18.05
N ASP A 492 6.22 -15.91 19.37
CA ASP A 492 5.06 -15.79 20.26
C ASP A 492 4.23 -14.54 19.89
N LYS A 493 2.94 -14.54 20.22
CA LYS A 493 2.02 -13.44 19.90
C LYS A 493 1.11 -13.07 21.05
N LYS A 494 0.85 -11.78 21.23
CA LYS A 494 -0.11 -11.23 22.19
C LYS A 494 -1.10 -10.35 21.45
N CYS A 495 -2.39 -10.61 21.60
CA CYS A 495 -3.43 -9.94 20.82
C CYS A 495 -4.46 -9.20 21.69
N THR A 496 -4.97 -8.09 21.18
CA THR A 496 -6.04 -7.28 21.78
C THR A 496 -7.08 -6.92 20.72
N SER A 497 -8.34 -6.70 21.13
CA SER A 497 -9.47 -6.45 20.22
C SER A 497 -10.08 -5.06 20.41
N ILE A 498 -10.36 -4.41 19.29
CA ILE A 498 -11.02 -3.11 19.16
C ILE A 498 -12.33 -3.35 18.38
N SER A 499 -13.47 -3.01 18.98
CA SER A 499 -14.80 -3.31 18.42
C SER A 499 -15.60 -2.03 18.18
N GLY A 500 -16.22 -1.87 17.02
CA GLY A 500 -16.99 -0.68 16.68
C GLY A 500 -17.96 -0.87 15.51
N SER A 501 -18.80 0.14 15.29
CA SER A 501 -19.94 0.10 14.35
C SER A 501 -19.58 0.08 12.86
N ILE A 502 -18.31 0.34 12.51
CA ILE A 502 -17.83 0.40 11.11
C ILE A 502 -16.66 -0.55 10.87
N VAL A 503 -15.76 -0.71 11.86
CA VAL A 503 -14.61 -1.62 11.77
C VAL A 503 -14.29 -2.27 13.11
N ASN A 504 -14.03 -3.57 13.06
CA ASN A 504 -13.48 -4.35 14.15
C ASN A 504 -12.03 -4.72 13.81
N GLU A 505 -11.12 -4.59 14.77
CA GLU A 505 -9.68 -4.81 14.59
C GLU A 505 -9.10 -5.69 15.70
N LEU A 506 -8.42 -6.78 15.32
CA LEU A 506 -7.62 -7.62 16.21
C LEU A 506 -6.14 -7.26 16.00
N ARG A 507 -5.52 -6.63 17.00
CA ARG A 507 -4.11 -6.21 16.96
C ARG A 507 -3.25 -7.26 17.64
N CYS A 508 -2.21 -7.76 16.98
CA CYS A 508 -1.30 -8.75 17.52
C CYS A 508 0.15 -8.25 17.46
N VAL A 509 0.80 -8.17 18.61
CA VAL A 509 2.23 -7.84 18.73
C VAL A 509 3.01 -9.13 18.95
N PHE A 510 4.04 -9.33 18.14
CA PHE A 510 4.91 -10.52 18.19
C PHE A 510 6.27 -10.17 18.81
N THR A 511 6.84 -9.03 18.40
CA THR A 511 8.05 -8.42 18.99
C THR A 511 7.94 -6.90 18.94
N GLU A 512 8.91 -6.19 19.51
CA GLU A 512 9.03 -4.72 19.37
C GLU A 512 9.23 -4.23 17.91
N TYR A 513 9.56 -5.14 16.98
CA TYR A 513 9.77 -4.85 15.55
C TYR A 513 8.86 -5.68 14.63
N VAL A 514 7.85 -6.38 15.16
CA VAL A 514 6.87 -7.15 14.37
C VAL A 514 5.48 -7.07 15.01
N SER A 515 4.54 -6.42 14.33
CA SER A 515 3.11 -6.44 14.67
C SER A 515 2.23 -6.63 13.43
N LEU A 516 1.00 -7.09 13.67
CA LEU A 516 0.00 -7.35 12.64
C LEU A 516 -1.40 -7.06 13.19
N SER A 517 -2.13 -6.22 12.48
CA SER A 517 -3.55 -5.96 12.69
C SER A 517 -4.41 -6.69 11.65
N VAL A 518 -5.47 -7.35 12.11
CA VAL A 518 -6.51 -7.95 11.27
C VAL A 518 -7.74 -7.05 11.33
N ARG A 519 -8.31 -6.64 10.20
CA ARG A 519 -9.50 -5.77 10.14
C ARG A 519 -10.66 -6.40 9.38
N SER A 520 -11.83 -6.33 10.00
CA SER A 520 -13.13 -6.71 9.41
C SER A 520 -14.07 -5.50 9.45
N TYR A 521 -14.64 -5.15 8.30
CA TYR A 521 -15.55 -4.00 8.17
C TYR A 521 -17.01 -4.42 8.38
N VAL A 522 -17.72 -3.68 9.21
CA VAL A 522 -19.13 -3.92 9.56
C VAL A 522 -20.01 -3.19 8.54
N HIS A 523 -20.12 -3.74 7.33
CA HIS A 523 -20.92 -3.14 6.27
C HIS A 523 -21.39 -4.18 5.24
N PRO A 524 -22.70 -4.26 4.89
CA PRO A 524 -23.24 -5.31 4.01
C PRO A 524 -22.64 -5.41 2.60
N LEU A 525 -21.90 -4.39 2.14
CA LEU A 525 -21.20 -4.39 0.84
C LEU A 525 -19.68 -4.64 0.95
N LEU A 526 -19.13 -4.79 2.16
CA LEU A 526 -17.71 -5.07 2.44
C LEU A 526 -17.52 -6.52 2.93
N VAL A 527 -18.17 -7.46 2.26
CA VAL A 527 -18.23 -8.88 2.62
C VAL A 527 -17.18 -9.75 1.92
N ASN A 528 -16.88 -10.90 2.52
CA ASN A 528 -16.08 -12.01 1.98
C ASN A 528 -14.57 -11.75 1.79
N TRP A 529 -14.03 -10.72 2.45
CA TRP A 529 -12.60 -10.51 2.57
C TRP A 529 -12.23 -9.94 3.95
N VAL A 530 -10.99 -10.14 4.37
CA VAL A 530 -10.42 -9.63 5.62
C VAL A 530 -9.09 -8.95 5.32
N GLU A 531 -8.88 -7.72 5.80
CA GLU A 531 -7.59 -7.02 5.64
C GLU A 531 -6.61 -7.46 6.73
N ILE A 532 -5.36 -7.66 6.31
CA ILE A 532 -4.19 -7.72 7.16
C ILE A 532 -3.41 -6.42 6.98
N ASP A 533 -2.86 -5.89 8.05
CA ASP A 533 -1.97 -4.73 8.08
C ASP A 533 -0.77 -5.08 8.96
N TRP A 534 0.41 -5.20 8.38
CA TRP A 534 1.62 -5.66 9.06
C TRP A 534 2.65 -4.53 9.13
N VAL A 535 3.36 -4.44 10.26
CA VAL A 535 4.48 -3.52 10.49
C VAL A 535 5.70 -4.34 10.89
N ILE A 536 6.79 -4.20 10.14
CA ILE A 536 8.05 -4.91 10.35
C ILE A 536 9.21 -3.92 10.35
N GLY A 537 9.91 -3.82 11.48
CA GLY A 537 11.14 -3.06 11.64
C GLY A 537 11.17 -2.20 12.91
N SER A 538 12.34 -1.74 13.35
CA SER A 538 13.65 -1.99 12.78
C SER A 538 14.14 -3.42 13.09
N ILE A 539 14.45 -4.23 12.07
CA ILE A 539 14.88 -5.62 12.30
C ILE A 539 16.24 -5.60 13.04
N PRO A 540 16.38 -6.22 14.22
CA PRO A 540 17.60 -6.20 15.01
C PRO A 540 18.71 -7.04 14.37
N ILE A 541 19.95 -6.63 14.54
CA ILE A 541 21.16 -7.26 13.98
C ILE A 541 22.31 -7.40 15.00
N GLU A 542 22.06 -7.05 16.25
CA GLU A 542 23.02 -7.04 17.37
C GLU A 542 23.48 -8.46 17.75
N ASP A 543 22.71 -9.47 17.35
CA ASP A 543 23.05 -10.89 17.42
C ASP A 543 23.95 -11.38 16.26
N ASN A 544 24.28 -10.50 15.30
CA ASN A 544 24.99 -10.80 14.05
C ASN A 544 24.27 -11.84 13.16
N ILE A 545 22.94 -11.92 13.24
CA ILE A 545 22.12 -12.84 12.43
C ILE A 545 21.25 -12.03 11.47
N GLY A 546 21.44 -12.23 10.16
CA GLY A 546 20.50 -11.76 9.13
C GLY A 546 19.17 -12.50 9.23
N LYS A 547 18.04 -11.77 9.09
CA LYS A 547 16.68 -12.29 9.32
C LYS A 547 15.78 -12.00 8.13
N GLU A 548 15.01 -13.00 7.77
CA GLU A 548 14.08 -12.99 6.62
C GLU A 548 12.69 -13.29 7.17
N ILE A 549 11.88 -12.24 7.31
CA ILE A 549 10.61 -12.26 8.06
C ILE A 549 9.48 -12.74 7.16
N VAL A 550 8.69 -13.69 7.64
CA VAL A 550 7.56 -14.30 6.93
C VAL A 550 6.26 -14.20 7.72
N ALA A 551 5.16 -14.02 7.01
CA ALA A 551 3.81 -14.28 7.51
C ALA A 551 3.34 -15.65 7.03
N MET A 552 2.76 -16.42 7.95
CA MET A 552 2.20 -17.74 7.70
C MET A 552 0.70 -17.71 7.97
N TYR A 553 -0.10 -18.06 6.97
CA TYR A 553 -1.55 -18.21 7.06
C TYR A 553 -1.89 -19.69 7.02
N ASN A 554 -2.24 -20.27 8.17
CA ASN A 554 -2.59 -21.67 8.30
C ASN A 554 -4.11 -21.82 8.22
N SER A 555 -4.59 -22.59 7.25
CA SER A 555 -6.00 -22.88 7.02
C SER A 555 -6.29 -24.37 7.15
N ASN A 556 -7.57 -24.74 7.12
CA ASN A 556 -8.02 -26.13 7.07
C ASN A 556 -8.19 -26.71 5.65
N ILE A 557 -7.57 -26.09 4.63
CA ILE A 557 -7.52 -26.61 3.25
C ILE A 557 -6.60 -27.85 3.18
N ILE A 558 -6.97 -28.82 2.34
CA ILE A 558 -6.15 -30.00 2.01
C ILE A 558 -5.71 -29.90 0.54
N ASN A 559 -4.56 -29.25 0.32
CA ASN A 559 -4.03 -28.91 -1.00
C ASN A 559 -3.03 -29.93 -1.59
N ASN A 560 -2.68 -30.98 -0.87
CA ASN A 560 -1.81 -32.09 -1.28
C ASN A 560 -0.44 -31.60 -1.83
N GLY A 561 0.11 -30.56 -1.21
CA GLY A 561 1.35 -29.88 -1.66
C GLY A 561 1.24 -29.12 -2.99
N GLU A 562 0.03 -28.84 -3.48
CA GLU A 562 -0.21 -28.04 -4.69
C GLU A 562 -0.67 -26.62 -4.33
N PHE A 563 -0.19 -25.62 -5.07
CA PHE A 563 -0.55 -24.21 -4.83
C PHE A 563 -0.45 -23.41 -6.13
N TYR A 564 -0.91 -22.16 -6.14
CA TYR A 564 -0.93 -21.35 -7.35
C TYR A 564 -0.37 -19.96 -7.06
N THR A 565 0.56 -19.49 -7.88
CA THR A 565 1.00 -18.09 -7.87
C THR A 565 0.75 -17.46 -9.23
N ASP A 566 0.45 -16.16 -9.25
CA ASP A 566 0.28 -15.46 -10.52
C ASP A 566 1.60 -15.34 -11.32
N SER A 567 1.47 -15.11 -12.62
CA SER A 567 2.54 -14.60 -13.48
C SER A 567 2.23 -13.14 -13.81
N ASN A 568 3.03 -12.22 -13.27
CA ASN A 568 2.96 -10.77 -13.53
C ASN A 568 1.55 -10.19 -13.29
N GLY A 569 0.81 -10.73 -12.32
CA GLY A 569 -0.56 -10.33 -11.97
C GLY A 569 -1.66 -10.89 -12.88
N ARG A 570 -1.35 -11.77 -13.84
CA ARG A 570 -2.27 -12.18 -14.93
C ARG A 570 -2.79 -13.62 -14.83
N GLN A 571 -1.94 -14.59 -15.19
CA GLN A 571 -2.30 -16.01 -15.25
C GLN A 571 -1.89 -16.68 -13.94
N MET A 572 -2.79 -17.44 -13.31
CA MET A 572 -2.41 -18.32 -12.21
C MET A 572 -1.64 -19.53 -12.76
N LEU A 573 -0.43 -19.75 -12.29
CA LEU A 573 0.40 -20.90 -12.64
C LEU A 573 0.39 -21.90 -11.49
N LYS A 574 0.06 -23.16 -11.81
CA LYS A 574 0.05 -24.25 -10.84
C LYS A 574 1.49 -24.61 -10.44
N ARG A 575 1.72 -24.66 -9.13
CA ARG A 575 2.96 -25.06 -8.47
C ARG A 575 2.71 -26.36 -7.71
N LYS A 576 3.77 -27.14 -7.52
CA LYS A 576 3.74 -28.34 -6.69
C LYS A 576 5.04 -28.46 -5.91
N LEU A 577 4.93 -28.70 -4.62
CA LEU A 577 6.04 -28.80 -3.68
C LEU A 577 7.03 -29.88 -4.13
N ASN A 578 8.32 -29.52 -4.18
CA ASN A 578 9.44 -30.38 -4.59
C ASN A 578 9.32 -30.98 -6.00
N TYR A 579 8.59 -30.33 -6.92
CA TYR A 579 8.36 -30.84 -8.28
C TYR A 579 8.72 -29.82 -9.38
N ARG A 580 9.09 -30.32 -10.56
CA ARG A 580 9.16 -29.59 -11.83
C ARG A 580 8.66 -30.50 -12.96
N PRO A 581 7.82 -30.03 -13.90
CA PRO A 581 7.33 -30.88 -14.98
C PRO A 581 8.38 -31.17 -16.07
N GLN A 582 9.45 -30.37 -16.18
CA GLN A 582 10.47 -30.53 -17.23
C GLN A 582 11.64 -31.46 -16.87
N TRP A 583 11.93 -31.72 -15.58
CA TRP A 583 13.01 -32.61 -15.16
C TRP A 583 12.76 -33.23 -13.78
N ASN A 584 13.41 -34.36 -13.50
CA ASN A 584 13.38 -34.98 -12.17
C ASN A 584 14.14 -34.11 -11.16
N LEU A 585 13.43 -33.49 -10.23
CA LEU A 585 14.00 -32.51 -9.32
C LEU A 585 14.75 -33.16 -8.14
N THR A 586 15.88 -32.57 -7.77
CA THR A 586 16.52 -32.75 -6.46
C THR A 586 16.86 -31.36 -5.94
N LEU A 587 16.63 -31.11 -4.64
CA LEU A 587 16.83 -29.80 -4.01
C LEU A 587 17.76 -29.94 -2.81
N ASP A 588 18.90 -29.26 -2.86
CA ASP A 588 19.75 -29.04 -1.68
C ASP A 588 19.18 -27.94 -0.78
N GLU A 589 18.39 -27.01 -1.34
CA GLU A 589 17.66 -25.95 -0.64
C GLU A 589 16.13 -26.12 -0.81
N PRO A 590 15.48 -27.03 -0.06
CA PRO A 590 14.07 -27.38 -0.25
C PRO A 590 13.08 -26.27 0.13
N ILE A 591 13.51 -25.22 0.85
CA ILE A 591 12.68 -24.05 1.17
C ILE A 591 12.75 -23.07 -0.01
N ALA A 592 13.93 -22.50 -0.28
CA ALA A 592 14.13 -21.49 -1.32
C ALA A 592 13.81 -22.00 -2.74
N GLY A 593 14.00 -23.31 -3.00
CA GLY A 593 13.63 -23.98 -4.24
C GLY A 593 12.12 -24.19 -4.46
N ASN A 594 11.28 -23.85 -3.49
CA ASN A 594 9.82 -23.85 -3.61
C ASN A 594 9.19 -22.46 -3.41
N TYR A 595 10.00 -21.42 -3.26
CA TYR A 595 9.54 -20.03 -3.35
C TYR A 595 9.31 -19.62 -4.80
N TYR A 596 8.21 -18.91 -5.04
CA TYR A 596 7.83 -18.35 -6.33
C TYR A 596 7.51 -16.85 -6.18
N PRO A 597 7.59 -16.06 -7.27
CA PRO A 597 7.09 -14.70 -7.23
C PRO A 597 5.56 -14.71 -7.07
N VAL A 598 5.08 -13.80 -6.24
CA VAL A 598 3.68 -13.46 -6.01
C VAL A 598 3.57 -11.98 -6.36
N THR A 599 2.95 -11.64 -7.50
CA THR A 599 2.90 -10.24 -7.98
C THR A 599 1.70 -9.50 -7.42
N ASN A 600 0.59 -10.23 -7.27
CA ASN A 600 -0.72 -9.79 -6.78
C ASN A 600 -1.44 -10.89 -5.95
N LYS A 601 -1.22 -12.20 -6.18
CA LYS A 601 -1.99 -13.29 -5.53
C LYS A 601 -1.26 -14.65 -5.43
N ILE A 602 -1.40 -15.29 -4.26
CA ILE A 602 -1.12 -16.71 -4.02
C ILE A 602 -2.40 -17.43 -3.54
N SER A 603 -2.58 -18.69 -3.92
CA SER A 603 -3.77 -19.50 -3.57
C SER A 603 -3.45 -20.96 -3.27
N ILE A 604 -4.26 -21.58 -2.40
CA ILE A 604 -4.35 -23.03 -2.17
C ILE A 604 -5.81 -23.50 -2.27
N GLU A 605 -6.04 -24.76 -2.62
CA GLU A 605 -7.37 -25.28 -3.02
C GLU A 605 -7.63 -26.69 -2.47
N ASP A 606 -8.90 -26.99 -2.15
CA ASP A 606 -9.42 -28.35 -1.93
C ASP A 606 -10.59 -28.67 -2.89
N ASP A 607 -11.33 -29.77 -2.66
CA ASP A 607 -12.48 -30.20 -3.49
C ASP A 607 -13.69 -29.23 -3.50
N LYS A 608 -13.71 -28.17 -2.68
CA LYS A 608 -14.79 -27.17 -2.61
C LYS A 608 -14.28 -25.73 -2.62
N TYR A 609 -13.19 -25.42 -1.93
CA TYR A 609 -12.78 -24.05 -1.63
C TYR A 609 -11.39 -23.69 -2.14
N ARG A 610 -11.23 -22.42 -2.52
CA ARG A 610 -9.97 -21.73 -2.70
C ARG A 610 -9.76 -20.76 -1.53
N PHE A 611 -8.63 -20.89 -0.85
CA PHE A 611 -8.08 -19.84 0.01
C PHE A 611 -7.06 -19.03 -0.79
N SER A 612 -7.20 -17.71 -0.77
CA SER A 612 -6.32 -16.77 -1.48
C SER A 612 -5.81 -15.67 -0.56
N VAL A 613 -4.54 -15.33 -0.71
CA VAL A 613 -3.94 -14.13 -0.13
C VAL A 613 -3.57 -13.19 -1.26
N LEU A 614 -4.12 -11.98 -1.23
CA LEU A 614 -3.80 -10.91 -2.18
C LEU A 614 -2.77 -9.98 -1.54
N THR A 615 -1.72 -9.61 -2.27
CA THR A 615 -0.63 -8.72 -1.79
C THR A 615 -0.83 -7.28 -2.25
N ASP A 616 -0.19 -6.31 -1.58
CA ASP A 616 -0.13 -4.90 -2.03
C ASP A 616 1.07 -4.63 -2.96
N ARG A 617 2.08 -5.49 -2.93
CA ARG A 617 3.34 -5.43 -3.70
C ARG A 617 3.74 -6.81 -4.22
N SER A 618 4.87 -6.87 -4.95
CA SER A 618 5.50 -8.16 -5.30
C SER A 618 6.25 -8.76 -4.10
N GLU A 619 6.04 -10.04 -3.83
CA GLU A 619 6.65 -10.77 -2.71
C GLU A 619 7.11 -12.17 -3.14
N GLY A 620 7.97 -12.81 -2.34
CA GLY A 620 8.27 -14.25 -2.45
C GLY A 620 7.31 -15.07 -1.59
N GLY A 621 6.68 -16.11 -2.16
CA GLY A 621 5.74 -16.95 -1.42
C GLY A 621 5.73 -18.42 -1.84
N ALA A 622 5.20 -19.27 -0.94
CA ALA A 622 5.15 -20.72 -1.09
C ALA A 622 3.98 -21.35 -0.30
N SER A 623 3.70 -22.62 -0.58
CA SER A 623 2.98 -23.52 0.33
C SER A 623 3.92 -24.67 0.70
N LEU A 624 4.60 -24.53 1.84
CA LEU A 624 5.60 -25.50 2.33
C LEU A 624 4.99 -26.57 3.25
N THR A 625 3.87 -26.22 3.91
CA THR A 625 3.10 -27.09 4.78
C THR A 625 1.68 -27.23 4.21
N GLU A 626 1.07 -28.40 4.37
CA GLU A 626 -0.33 -28.64 4.01
C GLU A 626 -1.26 -27.61 4.69
N GLY A 627 -2.18 -27.02 3.92
CA GLY A 627 -3.12 -25.99 4.39
C GLY A 627 -2.51 -24.61 4.63
N GLN A 628 -1.20 -24.42 4.45
CA GLN A 628 -0.47 -23.18 4.76
C GLN A 628 -0.09 -22.39 3.50
N ILE A 629 -0.23 -21.06 3.58
CA ILE A 629 0.43 -20.09 2.69
C ILE A 629 1.50 -19.35 3.50
N GLU A 630 2.73 -19.29 3.00
CA GLU A 630 3.84 -18.50 3.53
C GLU A 630 4.21 -17.38 2.55
N LEU A 631 4.38 -16.15 3.04
CA LEU A 631 4.83 -14.98 2.29
C LEU A 631 5.96 -14.28 3.04
N MET A 632 7.05 -13.95 2.35
CA MET A 632 8.19 -13.21 2.91
C MET A 632 8.03 -11.71 2.66
N LEU A 633 8.10 -10.93 3.74
CA LEU A 633 7.63 -9.54 3.76
C LEU A 633 8.76 -8.52 3.93
N HIS A 634 9.82 -8.89 4.64
CA HIS A 634 11.03 -8.06 4.79
C HIS A 634 12.27 -8.90 5.04
N ARG A 635 13.44 -8.42 4.62
CA ARG A 635 14.74 -9.09 4.71
C ARG A 635 15.79 -8.08 5.16
N ARG A 636 16.52 -8.37 6.25
CA ARG A 636 17.71 -7.60 6.65
C ARG A 636 18.89 -8.55 6.80
N LEU A 637 19.88 -8.38 5.93
CA LEU A 637 21.01 -9.30 5.72
C LEU A 637 22.33 -8.58 6.00
N LEU A 638 23.35 -9.35 6.40
CA LEU A 638 24.65 -8.81 6.84
C LEU A 638 25.80 -9.12 5.88
N GLU A 639 25.53 -9.90 4.83
CA GLU A 639 26.51 -10.35 3.83
C GLU A 639 26.00 -10.06 2.41
N ASP A 640 26.92 -9.98 1.46
CA ASP A 640 26.66 -10.00 0.01
C ASP A 640 26.65 -11.46 -0.50
N ASP A 641 25.90 -11.75 -1.57
CA ASP A 641 25.80 -13.10 -2.16
C ASP A 641 26.81 -13.38 -3.29
N ALA A 642 27.66 -12.39 -3.61
CA ALA A 642 28.65 -12.39 -4.67
C ALA A 642 28.09 -12.57 -6.10
N PHE A 643 26.86 -12.10 -6.36
CA PHE A 643 26.27 -12.08 -7.71
C PHE A 643 26.34 -10.73 -8.43
N GLY A 644 26.79 -9.65 -7.78
CA GLY A 644 27.18 -8.41 -8.47
C GLY A 644 27.01 -7.11 -7.69
N VAL A 645 26.14 -7.07 -6.67
CA VAL A 645 25.86 -5.84 -5.90
C VAL A 645 27.09 -5.37 -5.13
N ASN A 646 27.85 -6.31 -4.55
CA ASN A 646 28.97 -6.04 -3.63
C ASN A 646 28.52 -5.21 -2.41
N GLU A 647 27.27 -5.39 -1.97
CA GLU A 647 26.63 -4.70 -0.84
C GLU A 647 25.61 -5.65 -0.17
N ALA A 648 25.66 -5.78 1.15
CA ALA A 648 24.65 -6.53 1.90
C ALA A 648 23.28 -5.83 1.87
N LEU A 649 22.19 -6.60 1.88
CA LEU A 649 20.82 -6.08 1.95
C LEU A 649 20.49 -5.58 3.37
N ASN A 650 21.09 -4.46 3.76
CA ASN A 650 21.02 -3.85 5.08
C ASN A 650 20.40 -2.44 4.99
N GLU A 651 19.13 -2.36 4.60
CA GLU A 651 18.42 -1.08 4.43
C GLU A 651 18.26 -0.36 5.79
N THR A 652 18.52 0.95 5.81
CA THR A 652 18.47 1.78 7.02
C THR A 652 17.84 3.15 6.79
N ALA A 653 17.12 3.67 7.79
CA ALA A 653 16.67 5.05 7.88
C ALA A 653 16.92 5.59 9.29
N ASN A 654 17.43 6.82 9.41
CA ASN A 654 17.80 7.46 10.69
C ASN A 654 18.68 6.52 11.58
N ASP A 655 19.74 5.97 10.98
CA ASP A 655 20.72 5.03 11.56
C ASP A 655 20.15 3.72 12.14
N LYS A 656 18.87 3.43 11.89
CA LYS A 656 18.19 2.18 12.27
C LYS A 656 17.77 1.37 11.04
N GLY A 657 17.55 0.06 11.20
CA GLY A 657 17.03 -0.79 10.13
C GLY A 657 15.68 -0.31 9.61
N LEU A 658 15.48 -0.33 8.29
CA LEU A 658 14.29 0.24 7.64
C LEU A 658 12.98 -0.41 8.14
N ASN A 659 12.04 0.42 8.58
CA ASN A 659 10.67 0.03 8.90
C ASN A 659 9.84 -0.08 7.62
N VAL A 660 9.05 -1.15 7.51
CA VAL A 660 8.20 -1.45 6.37
C VAL A 660 6.81 -1.77 6.89
N ARG A 661 5.79 -1.13 6.32
CA ARG A 661 4.38 -1.50 6.51
C ARG A 661 3.81 -2.01 5.21
N GLY A 662 2.90 -2.97 5.29
CA GLY A 662 2.15 -3.46 4.15
C GLY A 662 0.83 -4.11 4.53
N ASN A 663 0.08 -4.49 3.50
CA ASN A 663 -1.27 -5.01 3.67
C ASN A 663 -1.53 -6.22 2.76
N HIS A 664 -2.26 -7.20 3.28
CA HIS A 664 -2.82 -8.31 2.48
C HIS A 664 -4.34 -8.36 2.59
N TRP A 665 -4.99 -9.08 1.67
CA TRP A 665 -6.41 -9.41 1.76
C TRP A 665 -6.61 -10.91 1.69
N LEU A 666 -7.20 -11.47 2.74
CA LEU A 666 -7.61 -12.86 2.81
C LEU A 666 -8.96 -13.00 2.10
N VAL A 667 -9.04 -13.88 1.11
CA VAL A 667 -10.25 -14.11 0.30
C VAL A 667 -10.56 -15.61 0.27
N LEU A 668 -11.83 -15.94 0.51
CA LEU A 668 -12.38 -17.29 0.41
C LEU A 668 -13.30 -17.38 -0.81
N SER A 669 -13.14 -18.41 -1.63
CA SER A 669 -14.00 -18.63 -2.81
C SER A 669 -14.41 -20.08 -2.97
N ASP A 670 -15.59 -20.31 -3.53
CA ASP A 670 -16.15 -21.65 -3.78
C ASP A 670 -15.97 -22.03 -5.25
N LEU A 671 -15.20 -23.11 -5.48
CA LEU A 671 -14.79 -23.59 -6.79
C LEU A 671 -15.97 -24.09 -7.65
N LYS A 672 -17.12 -24.37 -7.02
CA LYS A 672 -18.36 -24.80 -7.69
C LYS A 672 -19.28 -23.61 -8.00
N ASN A 673 -18.99 -22.42 -7.46
CA ASN A 673 -19.70 -21.18 -7.77
C ASN A 673 -18.85 -20.25 -8.65
N LYS A 674 -19.13 -20.25 -9.96
CA LYS A 674 -18.40 -19.40 -10.92
C LYS A 674 -18.43 -17.91 -10.57
N ASP A 675 -19.55 -17.40 -10.05
CA ASP A 675 -19.65 -15.98 -9.67
C ASP A 675 -18.74 -15.65 -8.48
N SER A 676 -18.41 -16.62 -7.61
CA SER A 676 -17.39 -16.47 -6.55
C SER A 676 -16.00 -16.28 -7.15
N LEU A 677 -15.62 -17.09 -8.14
CA LEU A 677 -14.33 -16.99 -8.83
C LEU A 677 -14.20 -15.74 -9.71
N ILE A 678 -15.32 -15.25 -10.27
CA ILE A 678 -15.37 -13.98 -11.01
C ILE A 678 -15.26 -12.79 -10.03
N TYR A 679 -15.92 -12.87 -8.88
CA TYR A 679 -15.81 -11.88 -7.81
C TYR A 679 -14.39 -11.80 -7.23
N GLU A 680 -13.72 -12.93 -7.03
CA GLU A 680 -12.30 -13.00 -6.61
C GLU A 680 -11.40 -12.18 -7.56
N ARG A 681 -11.52 -12.39 -8.88
CA ARG A 681 -10.73 -11.66 -9.88
C ARG A 681 -11.12 -10.19 -10.00
N LYS A 682 -12.41 -9.85 -9.86
CA LYS A 682 -12.83 -8.44 -9.78
C LYS A 682 -12.20 -7.77 -8.55
N LYS A 683 -12.25 -8.41 -7.38
CA LYS A 683 -11.62 -7.91 -6.15
C LYS A 683 -10.11 -7.76 -6.28
N LEU A 684 -9.42 -8.69 -6.95
CA LEU A 684 -7.99 -8.56 -7.24
C LEU A 684 -7.67 -7.26 -8.00
N LEU A 685 -8.48 -6.91 -9.01
CA LEU A 685 -8.33 -5.67 -9.77
C LEU A 685 -8.72 -4.42 -8.97
N GLU A 686 -9.72 -4.52 -8.07
CA GLU A 686 -10.07 -3.46 -7.10
C GLU A 686 -8.98 -3.20 -6.04
N HIS A 687 -8.22 -4.24 -5.67
CA HIS A 687 -7.10 -4.14 -4.73
C HIS A 687 -5.77 -3.77 -5.42
N HIS A 688 -5.64 -3.97 -6.73
CA HIS A 688 -4.45 -3.58 -7.52
C HIS A 688 -4.53 -2.11 -7.98
N LEU A 689 -5.67 -1.67 -8.53
CA LEU A 689 -5.91 -0.28 -8.94
C LEU A 689 -6.83 0.43 -7.94
N ARG A 690 -6.26 0.75 -6.78
CA ARG A 690 -6.97 1.30 -5.62
C ARG A 690 -7.51 2.71 -5.89
N PRO A 691 -8.63 3.07 -5.26
CA PRO A 691 -9.07 4.47 -5.20
C PRO A 691 -7.96 5.36 -4.64
N GLN A 692 -7.63 6.41 -5.39
CA GLN A 692 -6.62 7.39 -4.98
C GLN A 692 -7.28 8.46 -4.12
N MET A 693 -6.65 8.81 -3.00
CA MET A 693 -7.16 9.78 -2.03
C MET A 693 -6.33 11.07 -2.04
N MET A 694 -7.01 12.19 -2.29
CA MET A 694 -6.43 13.53 -2.35
C MET A 694 -7.11 14.44 -1.34
N PHE A 695 -6.33 15.29 -0.67
CA PHE A 695 -6.79 16.14 0.43
C PHE A 695 -6.56 17.62 0.12
N ALA A 696 -7.49 18.49 0.46
CA ALA A 696 -7.34 19.94 0.33
C ALA A 696 -7.88 20.67 1.57
N ASP A 697 -7.12 21.62 2.11
CA ASP A 697 -7.64 22.60 3.08
C ASP A 697 -8.77 23.42 2.43
N THR A 698 -9.80 23.79 3.19
CA THR A 698 -10.87 24.63 2.65
C THR A 698 -11.45 25.61 3.66
N GLN A 699 -11.73 26.82 3.19
CA GLN A 699 -12.35 27.88 3.98
C GLN A 699 -13.83 28.12 3.58
N ILE A 700 -14.33 27.39 2.58
CA ILE A 700 -15.74 27.47 2.14
C ILE A 700 -16.68 26.88 3.20
N SER A 701 -17.96 27.28 3.19
CA SER A 701 -18.98 26.66 4.04
C SER A 701 -19.53 25.37 3.41
N LYS A 702 -20.26 24.57 4.20
CA LYS A 702 -21.00 23.40 3.71
C LYS A 702 -21.98 23.77 2.58
N GLU A 703 -22.61 24.94 2.65
CA GLU A 703 -23.54 25.43 1.65
C GLU A 703 -22.83 25.78 0.32
N ASP A 704 -21.60 26.29 0.38
CA ASP A 704 -20.78 26.54 -0.81
C ASP A 704 -20.22 25.24 -1.40
N TYR A 705 -19.77 24.32 -0.55
CA TYR A 705 -19.40 22.96 -0.95
C TYR A 705 -20.53 22.29 -1.75
N LEU A 706 -21.79 22.36 -1.29
CA LEU A 706 -22.94 21.76 -1.96
C LEU A 706 -23.33 22.39 -3.31
N LYS A 707 -22.71 23.50 -3.72
CA LYS A 707 -22.89 24.10 -5.07
C LYS A 707 -21.94 23.49 -6.12
N LEU A 708 -20.91 22.76 -5.68
CA LEU A 708 -19.87 22.17 -6.53
C LEU A 708 -20.29 20.79 -7.06
N LYS A 709 -19.73 20.37 -8.20
CA LYS A 709 -19.91 19.01 -8.74
C LYS A 709 -19.03 18.01 -7.95
N ASN A 710 -19.48 17.62 -6.75
CA ASN A 710 -18.76 16.72 -5.83
C ASN A 710 -18.83 15.22 -6.19
N CYS A 711 -19.55 14.87 -7.26
CA CYS A 711 -19.56 13.53 -7.87
C CYS A 711 -19.29 13.66 -9.36
N HIS A 712 -18.35 12.90 -9.90
CA HIS A 712 -18.11 12.78 -11.34
C HIS A 712 -17.92 11.31 -11.76
N GLY A 713 -18.17 11.01 -13.02
CA GLY A 713 -17.70 9.78 -13.66
C GLY A 713 -17.32 10.05 -15.11
N GLY A 714 -16.19 9.51 -15.53
CA GLY A 714 -15.77 9.56 -16.94
C GLY A 714 -16.54 8.58 -17.82
N VAL A 715 -17.23 7.61 -17.22
CA VAL A 715 -17.89 6.47 -17.88
C VAL A 715 -19.39 6.51 -17.63
N LYS A 716 -20.17 6.44 -18.71
CA LYS A 716 -21.63 6.51 -18.70
C LYS A 716 -22.29 5.32 -17.99
N ASP A 717 -21.90 4.10 -18.39
CA ASP A 717 -22.39 2.83 -17.87
C ASP A 717 -21.18 1.97 -17.47
N SER A 718 -21.19 1.35 -16.29
CA SER A 718 -20.07 0.52 -15.82
C SER A 718 -19.77 -0.62 -16.81
N LEU A 719 -18.48 -0.89 -17.06
CA LEU A 719 -18.08 -1.99 -17.94
C LEU A 719 -18.74 -3.33 -17.54
N PRO A 720 -19.12 -4.18 -18.52
CA PRO A 720 -19.64 -5.52 -18.27
C PRO A 720 -18.72 -6.34 -17.37
N ILE A 721 -19.31 -7.17 -16.49
CA ILE A 721 -18.54 -8.12 -15.68
C ILE A 721 -17.71 -9.02 -16.61
N GLY A 722 -16.40 -9.02 -16.39
CA GLY A 722 -15.41 -9.67 -17.24
C GLY A 722 -14.54 -8.72 -18.07
N LEU A 723 -14.98 -7.48 -18.36
CA LEU A 723 -14.16 -6.48 -19.06
C LEU A 723 -13.50 -5.50 -18.09
N HIS A 724 -12.20 -5.27 -18.29
CA HIS A 724 -11.38 -4.32 -17.54
C HIS A 724 -10.69 -3.33 -18.50
N LEU A 725 -10.58 -2.06 -18.09
CA LEU A 725 -9.88 -1.00 -18.82
C LEU A 725 -8.45 -0.87 -18.29
N LEU A 726 -7.51 -1.52 -18.97
CA LEU A 726 -6.08 -1.50 -18.63
C LEU A 726 -5.39 -0.17 -18.95
N THR A 727 -5.93 0.61 -19.90
CA THR A 727 -5.34 1.90 -20.28
C THR A 727 -6.41 2.81 -20.85
N LEU A 728 -6.39 4.05 -20.37
CA LEU A 728 -6.90 5.23 -21.05
C LEU A 728 -5.81 6.29 -20.96
N GLU A 729 -5.29 6.75 -22.09
CA GLU A 729 -4.29 7.82 -22.16
C GLU A 729 -4.41 8.62 -23.46
N PRO A 730 -3.99 9.90 -23.50
CA PRO A 730 -3.88 10.64 -24.74
C PRO A 730 -2.82 10.01 -25.66
N TRP A 731 -3.09 10.01 -26.96
CA TRP A 731 -2.17 9.57 -28.02
C TRP A 731 -1.68 10.75 -28.88
N ASN A 732 -2.56 11.73 -29.10
CA ASN A 732 -2.25 13.10 -29.54
C ASN A 732 -3.50 13.98 -29.29
N GLU A 733 -3.49 15.23 -29.76
CA GLU A 733 -4.59 16.21 -29.60
C GLU A 733 -6.00 15.68 -29.96
N LYS A 734 -6.10 14.72 -30.89
CA LYS A 734 -7.39 14.19 -31.41
C LYS A 734 -7.50 12.68 -31.36
N GLN A 735 -6.59 12.00 -30.66
CA GLN A 735 -6.59 10.55 -30.54
C GLN A 735 -6.28 10.12 -29.10
N ILE A 736 -6.97 9.08 -28.64
CA ILE A 736 -6.71 8.43 -27.35
C ILE A 736 -6.32 6.97 -27.57
N LEU A 737 -5.50 6.44 -26.68
CA LEU A 737 -5.12 5.03 -26.64
C LEU A 737 -5.93 4.31 -25.57
N VAL A 738 -6.67 3.29 -26.00
CA VAL A 738 -7.53 2.47 -25.14
C VAL A 738 -7.03 1.03 -25.14
N ARG A 739 -6.83 0.44 -23.96
CA ARG A 739 -6.58 -1.01 -23.81
C ARG A 739 -7.69 -1.66 -22.98
N LEU A 740 -8.34 -2.65 -23.57
CA LEU A 740 -9.34 -3.48 -22.90
C LEU A 740 -8.77 -4.87 -22.68
N GLU A 741 -9.12 -5.48 -21.55
CA GLU A 741 -8.86 -6.87 -21.22
C GLU A 741 -10.16 -7.58 -20.88
N ASN A 742 -10.29 -8.84 -21.30
CA ASN A 742 -11.27 -9.76 -20.77
C ASN A 742 -10.62 -10.65 -19.69
N TYR A 743 -10.88 -10.36 -18.41
CA TYR A 743 -10.29 -11.09 -17.27
C TYR A 743 -10.97 -12.45 -16.99
N LEU A 744 -11.97 -12.83 -17.79
CA LEU A 744 -12.61 -14.14 -17.71
C LEU A 744 -11.66 -15.27 -18.13
N GLU A 745 -12.02 -16.48 -17.76
CA GLU A 745 -11.35 -17.72 -18.12
C GLU A 745 -12.31 -18.57 -18.97
N LYS A 746 -11.82 -19.44 -19.86
CA LYS A 746 -12.70 -20.31 -20.67
C LYS A 746 -13.66 -21.12 -19.78
N SER A 747 -13.17 -21.57 -18.62
CA SER A 747 -13.93 -22.28 -17.58
C SER A 747 -15.12 -21.49 -17.00
N ASP A 748 -15.17 -20.16 -17.12
CA ASP A 748 -16.33 -19.36 -16.72
C ASP A 748 -17.58 -19.68 -17.57
N GLY A 749 -17.41 -20.19 -18.80
CA GLY A 749 -18.52 -20.45 -19.73
C GLY A 749 -19.07 -19.18 -20.40
N LYS A 750 -18.27 -18.11 -20.42
CA LYS A 750 -18.47 -16.89 -21.21
C LYS A 750 -17.18 -16.61 -21.98
N GLU A 751 -17.00 -17.33 -23.07
CA GLU A 751 -15.75 -17.35 -23.85
C GLU A 751 -15.41 -16.00 -24.46
N SER A 752 -16.41 -15.24 -24.93
CA SER A 752 -16.25 -13.89 -25.47
C SER A 752 -17.17 -12.87 -24.79
N ILE A 753 -16.72 -11.62 -24.73
CA ILE A 753 -17.54 -10.47 -24.37
C ILE A 753 -17.57 -9.49 -25.54
N GLN A 754 -18.78 -9.02 -25.87
CA GLN A 754 -19.07 -8.08 -26.94
C GLN A 754 -19.52 -6.75 -26.32
N PHE A 755 -18.89 -5.64 -26.72
CA PHE A 755 -19.08 -4.32 -26.12
C PHE A 755 -18.97 -3.21 -27.16
N ASP A 756 -19.89 -2.25 -27.13
CA ASP A 756 -19.86 -1.06 -28.00
C ASP A 756 -19.06 0.06 -27.33
N ILE A 757 -17.87 0.34 -27.86
CA ILE A 757 -16.92 1.28 -27.25
C ILE A 757 -17.42 2.73 -27.26
N LYS A 758 -18.43 3.08 -28.10
CA LYS A 758 -19.10 4.39 -28.01
C LYS A 758 -19.87 4.61 -26.72
N LYS A 759 -20.17 3.55 -25.96
CA LYS A 759 -20.84 3.65 -24.65
C LYS A 759 -19.85 3.83 -23.49
N LEU A 760 -18.54 3.79 -23.74
CA LEU A 760 -17.52 3.80 -22.69
C LEU A 760 -17.37 5.14 -21.99
N PHE A 761 -17.62 6.28 -22.64
CA PHE A 761 -17.34 7.61 -22.09
C PHE A 761 -18.60 8.46 -21.93
N GLU A 762 -18.67 9.25 -20.84
CA GLU A 762 -19.77 10.19 -20.58
C GLU A 762 -19.52 11.54 -21.29
N ASN A 763 -18.25 11.97 -21.42
CA ASN A 763 -17.85 13.32 -21.87
C ASN A 763 -16.85 13.35 -23.05
N VAL A 764 -16.75 12.26 -23.83
CA VAL A 764 -15.83 12.15 -24.97
C VAL A 764 -16.57 11.53 -26.16
N SER A 765 -16.72 12.27 -27.27
CA SER A 765 -17.28 11.77 -28.52
C SER A 765 -16.26 10.94 -29.30
N LEU A 766 -16.68 9.79 -29.85
CA LEU A 766 -15.81 8.88 -30.60
C LEU A 766 -16.18 8.87 -32.10
N THR A 767 -15.24 9.26 -32.95
CA THR A 767 -15.45 9.41 -34.41
C THR A 767 -14.98 8.20 -35.21
N ALA A 768 -13.89 7.55 -34.80
CA ALA A 768 -13.38 6.30 -35.37
C ALA A 768 -12.61 5.45 -34.34
N VAL A 769 -12.42 4.16 -34.63
CA VAL A 769 -11.72 3.19 -33.78
C VAL A 769 -10.85 2.31 -34.68
N LYS A 770 -9.61 2.04 -34.25
CA LYS A 770 -8.63 1.25 -35.01
C LYS A 770 -7.87 0.29 -34.09
N GLU A 771 -8.06 -1.01 -34.29
CA GLU A 771 -7.33 -2.06 -33.57
C GLU A 771 -5.85 -2.12 -34.02
N VAL A 772 -4.94 -2.22 -33.05
CA VAL A 772 -3.48 -2.23 -33.22
C VAL A 772 -2.83 -3.26 -32.29
N MET A 773 -1.57 -3.60 -32.58
CA MET A 773 -0.75 -4.46 -31.70
C MET A 773 -0.56 -3.81 -30.33
N LEU A 774 -0.31 -4.60 -29.28
CA LEU A 774 -0.28 -4.18 -27.86
C LEU A 774 0.59 -2.93 -27.56
N ALA A 775 1.70 -2.79 -28.28
CA ALA A 775 2.65 -1.66 -28.17
C ALA A 775 2.25 -0.43 -29.02
N ALA A 776 1.04 -0.40 -29.59
CA ALA A 776 0.47 0.63 -30.48
C ALA A 776 1.28 0.96 -31.77
N ASN A 777 2.47 0.40 -31.94
CA ASN A 777 3.43 0.71 -33.00
C ASN A 777 3.16 0.02 -34.35
N GLN A 778 2.20 -0.89 -34.45
CA GLN A 778 1.87 -1.65 -35.66
C GLN A 778 0.37 -1.95 -35.76
N ASN A 779 -0.16 -1.91 -36.99
CA ASN A 779 -1.50 -2.46 -37.29
C ASN A 779 -1.52 -3.99 -37.06
N ILE A 780 -2.70 -4.54 -36.79
CA ILE A 780 -2.97 -5.98 -36.85
C ILE A 780 -2.75 -6.57 -38.26
N GLY A 781 -2.84 -7.89 -38.40
CA GLY A 781 -2.74 -8.58 -39.70
C GLY A 781 -1.31 -8.80 -40.22
N LYS A 782 -0.30 -8.78 -39.35
CA LYS A 782 1.08 -9.18 -39.70
C LYS A 782 1.24 -10.70 -39.63
N GLU A 783 1.96 -11.26 -40.61
CA GLU A 783 2.31 -12.68 -40.62
C GLU A 783 3.17 -13.05 -39.40
N ARG A 784 2.83 -14.16 -38.75
CA ARG A 784 3.60 -14.75 -37.66
C ARG A 784 4.52 -15.84 -38.21
N MET A 785 5.72 -15.95 -37.63
CA MET A 785 6.66 -17.06 -37.89
C MET A 785 5.98 -18.41 -37.65
N ARG A 786 6.35 -19.42 -38.44
CA ARG A 786 5.75 -20.77 -38.37
C ARG A 786 6.78 -21.79 -37.88
N TRP A 787 6.52 -22.34 -36.69
CA TRP A 787 7.41 -23.30 -36.05
C TRP A 787 6.95 -24.73 -36.30
N ASN A 788 7.89 -25.62 -36.66
CA ASN A 788 7.65 -27.06 -36.64
C ASN A 788 7.78 -27.55 -35.19
N ILE A 789 6.71 -28.13 -34.64
CA ILE A 789 6.67 -28.59 -33.24
C ILE A 789 6.63 -30.12 -33.22
N GLU A 790 7.49 -30.75 -32.41
CA GLU A 790 7.65 -32.22 -32.40
C GLU A 790 6.41 -32.96 -31.91
N THR A 791 5.70 -32.39 -30.95
CA THR A 791 4.36 -32.81 -30.52
C THR A 791 3.32 -31.88 -31.14
N PRO A 792 2.38 -32.39 -31.97
CA PRO A 792 1.26 -31.61 -32.43
C PRO A 792 0.50 -30.99 -31.26
N PHE A 793 0.16 -29.71 -31.38
CA PHE A 793 -0.80 -29.07 -30.50
C PHE A 793 -2.17 -29.67 -30.79
N GLU A 794 -2.80 -30.31 -29.79
CA GLU A 794 -4.26 -30.37 -29.78
C GLU A 794 -4.75 -28.93 -29.75
N GLU A 795 -5.33 -28.46 -30.86
CA GLU A 795 -6.02 -27.18 -30.87
C GLU A 795 -7.26 -27.30 -29.96
N GLU A 796 -7.08 -26.97 -28.67
CA GLU A 796 -8.05 -26.11 -28.00
C GLU A 796 -8.38 -25.02 -29.02
N GLU A 797 -9.63 -25.01 -29.50
CA GLU A 797 -9.98 -24.45 -30.79
C GLU A 797 -9.31 -23.09 -31.04
N ARG A 798 -8.84 -22.88 -32.27
CA ARG A 798 -8.56 -21.52 -32.74
C ARG A 798 -9.86 -20.73 -32.64
N CYS A 799 -10.04 -20.05 -31.52
CA CYS A 799 -11.05 -19.02 -31.38
C CYS A 799 -10.77 -18.01 -32.50
N GLU A 800 -11.57 -18.05 -33.56
CA GLU A 800 -11.43 -17.11 -34.67
C GLU A 800 -11.46 -15.71 -34.07
N SER A 801 -10.37 -14.95 -34.26
CA SER A 801 -10.26 -13.60 -33.75
C SER A 801 -11.20 -12.71 -34.56
N ARG A 802 -12.47 -12.69 -34.16
CA ARG A 802 -13.53 -11.91 -34.80
C ARG A 802 -13.05 -10.46 -34.88
N GLU A 803 -12.94 -9.97 -36.10
CA GLU A 803 -12.45 -8.62 -36.35
C GLU A 803 -13.42 -7.60 -35.71
N THR A 804 -12.86 -6.60 -35.04
CA THR A 804 -13.63 -5.50 -34.46
C THR A 804 -14.29 -4.70 -35.58
N THR A 805 -15.62 -4.75 -35.69
CA THR A 805 -16.35 -4.05 -36.76
C THR A 805 -16.84 -2.69 -36.30
N GLY A 806 -16.15 -1.63 -36.73
CA GLY A 806 -16.49 -0.26 -36.37
C GLY A 806 -16.26 0.01 -34.88
N PHE A 807 -17.33 0.20 -34.12
CA PHE A 807 -17.29 0.47 -32.67
C PHE A 807 -17.62 -0.76 -31.82
N GLU A 808 -18.00 -1.88 -32.45
CA GLU A 808 -18.35 -3.11 -31.74
C GLU A 808 -17.11 -3.99 -31.56
N VAL A 809 -16.66 -4.04 -30.31
CA VAL A 809 -15.43 -4.68 -29.85
C VAL A 809 -15.75 -6.04 -29.23
N ILE A 810 -15.06 -7.08 -29.69
CA ILE A 810 -15.17 -8.45 -29.18
C ILE A 810 -13.82 -8.88 -28.61
N LEU A 811 -13.80 -9.34 -27.35
CA LEU A 811 -12.63 -9.92 -26.68
C LEU A 811 -12.92 -11.34 -26.18
N GLN A 812 -12.06 -12.29 -26.52
CA GLN A 812 -12.03 -13.65 -25.97
C GLN A 812 -11.47 -13.66 -24.54
N ALA A 813 -11.74 -14.71 -23.75
CA ALA A 813 -11.22 -14.89 -22.40
C ALA A 813 -9.68 -14.79 -22.36
N LYS A 814 -9.14 -14.00 -21.42
CA LYS A 814 -7.73 -13.60 -21.29
C LYS A 814 -7.15 -12.75 -22.44
N GLU A 815 -7.95 -12.35 -23.43
CA GLU A 815 -7.48 -11.48 -24.51
C GLU A 815 -7.28 -10.04 -24.02
N ILE A 816 -6.24 -9.38 -24.55
CA ILE A 816 -6.02 -7.93 -24.44
C ILE A 816 -6.10 -7.35 -25.85
N LYS A 817 -6.95 -6.36 -26.08
CA LYS A 817 -7.00 -5.59 -27.34
C LYS A 817 -6.64 -4.13 -27.11
N THR A 818 -5.92 -3.56 -28.06
CA THR A 818 -5.41 -2.18 -28.03
C THR A 818 -5.99 -1.41 -29.22
N PHE A 819 -6.52 -0.22 -28.95
CA PHE A 819 -7.20 0.60 -29.93
C PHE A 819 -6.63 2.03 -29.89
N ILE A 820 -6.31 2.56 -31.06
CA ILE A 820 -6.23 4.01 -31.27
C ILE A 820 -7.63 4.47 -31.64
N VAL A 821 -8.12 5.51 -30.97
CA VAL A 821 -9.51 5.96 -31.06
C VAL A 821 -9.52 7.46 -31.35
N ASP A 822 -10.21 7.85 -32.41
CA ASP A 822 -10.32 9.25 -32.84
C ASP A 822 -11.48 9.93 -32.10
N ILE A 823 -11.26 11.18 -31.66
CA ILE A 823 -12.22 11.98 -30.90
C ILE A 823 -12.53 13.31 -31.63
N GLU A 824 -13.62 13.99 -31.24
CA GLU A 824 -14.08 15.26 -31.86
C GLU A 824 -13.23 16.49 -31.44
#